data_AF-A0A9D5U9D8-F1
#
_entry.id   AF-A0A9D5U9D8-F1
#
_cell.length_a   1.000
_cell.length_b   1.000
_cell.length_c   1.000
_cell.angle_alpha   90.00
_cell.angle_beta   90.00
_cell.angle_gamma   90.00
#
_symmetry.space_group_name_H-M   'P 1'
#
loop_
_entity.id
_entity.type
_entity.pdbx_description
1 polymer ?
#
loop_
_entity_poly.entity_id
_entity_poly.type
_entity_poly.pdbx_seq_one_letter_code
_entity_poly.pdbx_strand_id
1 'polypeptide(L)'
;MRIWWTCLALGILLGASSWATGEELTSAQCLECHAVEAVTPPRIPSPPGEDLFLLPESVHGGLECSDCHGGVTEEHPLEKAALPRVDCGQCHADEAELLARSVHHPPVGAATEGYPQCYSCHGAHGVFKQDDARSYLFTAAWDRACSQCHEKEEAVYRESLHGTAMVKGDPLAPHCWDCHGSHGILPPENPGSRSNPINVPEMCGACHAENAPVAAARNIAQHDILQHYEESIHGEGLKRKGLTVTAVCSSCHTAHHVLPHTDARSTIHRDNVVKTCMQCHTLIEEVHRKVVEGRLWEEEPNKVPVCIDCHQPHAARKVYYDEGVSDKDCMACHGHAVTGATRVLAAVDTIELASSTHARTRCAQCHTGAQPSLHRPCETIAAKVDCSICHAAMVNDYRRGVHGQLAARGDPDAPECLDCHRGHGTQSKRDPASPTFPRNVPTLCGACHREGERAARRLPPERQHEIVAHYSMSIHGKGLLQSGLVVTAMCSDCHTAHRELPRTDPESTVHPDNVPATCGRCHHGIQEVFETSIHSASVSQTERKLPVCSDCHSAHSIVRTAEEQFVESVIGACGDCHREEAETYRDTYHGKTAYGPGKAAKCYDCHGAHDILPPSDPHSRLSRQNIVATCAQCHRGAHLRFAAGYLTHATHHDPKKYPALFFTFWAMTALLVGTFAFFGLHTLAWLPVSFRELRHRKRLVETTGDQRMFRRFDPRRGNCISS
;
A
#
# COMPACT_ATOMS: atom_id res chain seq x y z
N MET A 1 -57.22 -28.63 14.17
CA MET A 1 -58.60 -29.13 14.03
C MET A 1 -59.28 -29.06 15.39
N ARG A 2 -60.38 -28.30 15.50
CA ARG A 2 -61.37 -28.50 16.58
C ARG A 2 -62.16 -29.76 16.25
N ILE A 3 -62.58 -30.54 17.26
CA ILE A 3 -63.91 -31.20 17.43
C ILE A 3 -63.81 -32.42 18.39
N TRP A 4 -64.50 -32.30 19.54
CA TRP A 4 -65.33 -33.31 20.26
C TRP A 4 -64.62 -34.53 20.91
N TRP A 5 -65.02 -35.17 22.02
CA TRP A 5 -66.16 -35.14 22.96
C TRP A 5 -65.73 -36.00 24.19
N THR A 6 -65.94 -35.53 25.44
CA THR A 6 -66.79 -36.11 26.50
C THR A 6 -66.63 -37.58 26.94
N CYS A 7 -66.67 -37.75 28.27
CA CYS A 7 -67.44 -38.73 29.06
C CYS A 7 -66.74 -39.94 29.70
N LEU A 8 -67.06 -40.02 31.01
CA LEU A 8 -67.39 -41.17 31.84
C LEU A 8 -66.30 -41.83 32.71
N ALA A 9 -66.39 -41.47 33.99
CA ALA A 9 -66.16 -42.38 35.10
C ALA A 9 -67.17 -43.55 35.06
N LEU A 10 -66.71 -44.79 35.27
CA LEU A 10 -67.41 -45.77 36.10
C LEU A 10 -66.52 -46.99 36.41
N GLY A 11 -66.32 -47.24 37.71
CA GLY A 11 -66.43 -48.55 38.34
C GLY A 11 -65.43 -49.65 37.98
N ILE A 12 -64.49 -49.94 38.90
CA ILE A 12 -64.06 -51.31 39.15
C ILE A 12 -64.09 -51.57 40.66
N LEU A 13 -65.13 -52.29 41.07
CA LEU A 13 -65.19 -53.09 42.28
C LEU A 13 -64.40 -54.39 42.04
N LEU A 14 -63.66 -54.81 43.07
CA LEU A 14 -63.35 -56.19 43.44
C LEU A 14 -62.63 -57.05 42.38
N GLY A 15 -61.31 -57.03 42.47
CA GLY A 15 -60.43 -58.11 42.04
C GLY A 15 -59.31 -58.25 43.06
N ALA A 16 -59.57 -58.93 44.18
CA ALA A 16 -58.51 -59.45 45.03
C ALA A 16 -57.79 -60.55 44.25
N SER A 17 -56.79 -60.17 43.45
CA SER A 17 -55.71 -61.08 43.09
C SER A 17 -54.70 -61.02 44.22
N SER A 18 -54.53 -62.16 44.88
CA SER A 18 -53.40 -62.48 45.72
C SER A 18 -52.12 -62.31 44.92
N TRP A 19 -51.51 -61.13 45.00
CA TRP A 19 -50.08 -60.98 44.75
C TRP A 19 -49.41 -61.52 46.00
N ALA A 20 -48.75 -62.67 45.84
CA ALA A 20 -47.81 -63.15 46.82
C ALA A 20 -46.84 -61.99 47.12
N THR A 21 -46.79 -61.56 48.38
CA THR A 21 -45.68 -60.79 48.91
C THR A 21 -44.47 -61.73 48.84
N GLY A 22 -43.74 -61.70 47.73
CA GLY A 22 -42.35 -62.14 47.75
C GLY A 22 -41.64 -61.23 48.74
N GLU A 23 -41.03 -61.82 49.75
CA GLU A 23 -40.17 -61.09 50.69
C GLU A 23 -39.09 -60.37 49.86
N GLU A 24 -39.02 -59.04 49.95
CA GLU A 24 -37.96 -58.29 49.27
C GLU A 24 -36.62 -58.68 49.89
N LEU A 25 -35.71 -59.20 49.06
CA LEU A 25 -34.36 -59.54 49.48
C LEU A 25 -33.66 -58.29 50.03
N THR A 26 -33.19 -58.39 51.27
CA THR A 26 -32.40 -57.36 51.94
C THR A 26 -30.94 -57.43 51.49
N SER A 27 -30.22 -56.30 51.60
CA SER A 27 -28.79 -56.23 51.32
C SER A 27 -27.98 -57.20 52.19
N ALA A 28 -28.43 -57.46 53.42
CA ALA A 28 -27.80 -58.43 54.32
C ALA A 28 -27.85 -59.85 53.74
N GLN A 29 -28.99 -60.27 53.19
CA GLN A 29 -29.15 -61.58 52.53
C GLN A 29 -28.30 -61.70 51.27
N CYS A 30 -28.18 -60.63 50.48
CA CYS A 30 -27.28 -60.60 49.32
C CYS A 30 -25.80 -60.75 49.73
N LEU A 31 -25.38 -60.06 50.80
CA LEU A 31 -24.00 -60.05 51.27
C LEU A 31 -23.55 -61.39 51.86
N GLU A 32 -24.44 -62.24 52.36
CA GLU A 32 -24.11 -63.59 52.83
C GLU A 32 -23.40 -64.43 51.74
N CYS A 33 -23.77 -64.22 50.48
CA CYS A 33 -23.21 -64.93 49.33
C CYS A 33 -22.27 -64.08 48.47
N HIS A 34 -22.48 -62.75 48.39
CA HIS A 34 -21.73 -61.85 47.50
C HIS A 34 -20.59 -61.07 48.18
N ALA A 35 -20.40 -61.19 49.51
CA ALA A 35 -19.32 -60.52 50.23
C ALA A 35 -17.98 -61.32 50.27
N VAL A 36 -17.89 -62.48 49.61
CA VAL A 36 -16.67 -63.32 49.61
C VAL A 36 -15.66 -62.89 48.54
N GLU A 37 -14.40 -62.76 48.96
CA GLU A 37 -13.24 -62.32 48.16
C GLU A 37 -13.13 -62.99 46.77
N ALA A 38 -12.91 -62.15 45.77
CA ALA A 38 -12.31 -62.44 44.46
C ALA A 38 -13.06 -63.44 43.55
N VAL A 39 -14.09 -62.94 42.86
CA VAL A 39 -14.33 -63.36 41.46
C VAL A 39 -13.42 -62.51 40.58
N THR A 40 -12.61 -63.17 39.74
CA THR A 40 -11.66 -62.55 38.79
C THR A 40 -12.23 -61.28 38.12
N PRO A 41 -11.51 -60.15 38.13
CA PRO A 41 -12.08 -58.87 37.73
C PRO A 41 -12.36 -58.82 36.22
N PRO A 42 -13.52 -58.29 35.78
CA PRO A 42 -13.58 -57.70 34.44
C PRO A 42 -12.59 -56.52 34.38
N ARG A 43 -12.06 -56.21 33.19
CA ARG A 43 -11.13 -55.08 32.94
C ARG A 43 -11.78 -53.71 33.24
N ILE A 44 -11.98 -53.40 34.51
CA ILE A 44 -12.36 -52.10 35.05
C ILE A 44 -11.53 -51.94 36.33
N PRO A 45 -10.84 -50.81 36.57
CA PRO A 45 -10.01 -50.66 37.76
C PRO A 45 -10.90 -50.32 38.97
N SER A 46 -11.45 -51.35 39.60
CA SER A 46 -11.67 -51.34 41.05
C SER A 46 -10.63 -52.28 41.67
N PRO A 47 -10.09 -51.97 42.86
CA PRO A 47 -9.29 -52.96 43.60
C PRO A 47 -10.13 -54.25 43.74
N PRO A 48 -9.53 -55.45 43.60
CA PRO A 48 -10.29 -56.69 43.62
C PRO A 48 -10.93 -56.87 45.00
N GLY A 49 -12.27 -56.85 45.07
CA GLY A 49 -13.03 -57.22 46.27
C GLY A 49 -13.48 -56.09 47.21
N GLU A 50 -13.24 -54.81 46.91
CA GLU A 50 -13.54 -53.70 47.86
C GLU A 50 -14.74 -52.80 47.47
N ASP A 51 -15.26 -52.87 46.23
CA ASP A 51 -16.29 -51.92 45.74
C ASP A 51 -17.64 -52.07 46.44
N LEU A 52 -18.07 -53.29 46.78
CA LEU A 52 -19.36 -53.53 47.43
C LEU A 52 -19.46 -52.90 48.83
N PHE A 53 -18.33 -52.77 49.53
CA PHE A 53 -18.26 -52.16 50.86
C PHE A 53 -18.31 -50.62 50.82
N LEU A 54 -18.20 -50.01 49.64
CA LEU A 54 -18.27 -48.55 49.47
C LEU A 54 -19.71 -48.05 49.32
N LEU A 55 -20.68 -48.94 49.02
CA LEU A 55 -22.09 -48.56 48.82
C LEU A 55 -22.67 -47.79 50.02
N PRO A 56 -22.50 -48.22 51.29
CA PRO A 56 -23.05 -47.49 52.45
C PRO A 56 -22.47 -46.08 52.63
N GLU A 57 -21.28 -45.83 52.09
CA GLU A 57 -20.60 -44.53 52.16
C GLU A 57 -20.83 -43.68 50.90
N SER A 58 -21.47 -44.26 49.88
CA SER A 58 -21.82 -43.60 48.63
C SER A 58 -23.04 -42.69 48.78
N VAL A 59 -23.33 -41.91 47.74
CA VAL A 59 -24.58 -41.13 47.66
C VAL A 59 -25.84 -42.00 47.63
N HIS A 60 -25.69 -43.30 47.36
CA HIS A 60 -26.75 -44.30 47.32
C HIS A 60 -26.78 -45.18 48.58
N GLY A 61 -26.02 -44.86 49.63
CA GLY A 61 -25.89 -45.72 50.82
C GLY A 61 -27.16 -45.98 51.63
N GLY A 62 -28.28 -45.33 51.28
CA GLY A 62 -29.60 -45.60 51.84
C GLY A 62 -30.47 -46.55 51.00
N LEU A 63 -29.97 -47.07 49.88
CA LEU A 63 -30.67 -48.02 49.01
C LEU A 63 -30.31 -49.47 49.35
N GLU A 64 -31.28 -50.36 49.17
CA GLU A 64 -31.06 -51.80 49.23
C GLU A 64 -30.47 -52.32 47.90
N CYS A 65 -29.73 -53.43 47.92
CA CYS A 65 -29.15 -54.02 46.70
C CYS A 65 -30.21 -54.30 45.61
N SER A 66 -31.42 -54.67 46.02
CA SER A 66 -32.58 -54.95 45.15
C SER A 66 -33.16 -53.69 44.47
N ASP A 67 -32.95 -52.50 45.04
CA ASP A 67 -33.36 -51.23 44.44
C ASP A 67 -32.58 -50.92 43.15
N CYS A 68 -31.34 -51.41 43.05
CA CYS A 68 -30.47 -51.25 41.87
C CYS A 68 -30.41 -52.49 40.99
N HIS A 69 -30.43 -53.69 41.58
CA HIS A 69 -30.45 -54.97 40.87
C HIS A 69 -31.88 -55.50 40.73
N GLY A 70 -32.74 -54.71 40.07
CA GLY A 70 -34.14 -55.07 39.85
C GLY A 70 -34.32 -56.42 39.14
N GLY A 71 -35.28 -57.22 39.60
CA GLY A 71 -35.61 -58.53 39.02
C GLY A 71 -34.89 -59.73 39.64
N VAL A 72 -34.12 -59.52 40.72
CA VAL A 72 -33.51 -60.60 41.51
C VAL A 72 -34.53 -61.12 42.53
N THR A 73 -34.81 -62.43 42.51
CA THR A 73 -35.69 -63.12 43.46
C THR A 73 -34.90 -64.14 44.29
N GLU A 74 -35.48 -64.70 45.36
CA GLU A 74 -34.85 -65.78 46.15
C GLU A 74 -34.47 -67.02 45.32
N GLU A 75 -35.06 -67.18 44.13
CA GLU A 75 -34.79 -68.26 43.19
C GLU A 75 -33.64 -67.94 42.21
N HIS A 76 -32.90 -66.85 42.41
CA HIS A 76 -31.79 -66.50 41.52
C HIS A 76 -30.75 -67.63 41.49
N PRO A 77 -30.12 -67.89 40.32
CA PRO A 77 -29.26 -69.07 40.14
C PRO A 77 -28.19 -69.19 41.24
N LEU A 78 -28.12 -70.36 41.87
CA LEU A 78 -27.09 -70.69 42.89
C LEU A 78 -25.72 -70.96 42.27
N GLU A 79 -25.64 -71.09 40.95
CA GLU A 79 -24.37 -71.07 40.21
C GLU A 79 -23.90 -69.62 40.10
N LYS A 80 -22.58 -69.37 40.23
CA LYS A 80 -21.90 -68.05 40.24
C LYS A 80 -22.14 -67.21 38.96
N ALA A 81 -23.37 -66.90 38.62
CA ALA A 81 -23.77 -66.03 37.54
C ALA A 81 -23.65 -64.59 38.04
N ALA A 82 -23.05 -63.72 37.22
CA ALA A 82 -23.00 -62.29 37.51
C ALA A 82 -24.43 -61.71 37.48
N LEU A 83 -24.74 -60.86 38.46
CA LEU A 83 -25.98 -60.09 38.45
C LEU A 83 -26.08 -59.27 37.15
N PRO A 84 -27.29 -59.04 36.62
CA PRO A 84 -27.50 -58.09 35.54
C PRO A 84 -26.88 -56.74 35.88
N ARG A 85 -26.27 -56.09 34.89
CA ARG A 85 -25.70 -54.75 35.07
C ARG A 85 -26.81 -53.77 35.42
N VAL A 86 -26.57 -52.93 36.43
CA VAL A 86 -27.49 -51.88 36.86
C VAL A 86 -27.65 -50.85 35.75
N ASP A 87 -28.91 -50.53 35.43
CA ASP A 87 -29.27 -49.43 34.54
C ASP A 87 -29.59 -48.18 35.36
N CYS A 88 -28.59 -47.31 35.51
CA CYS A 88 -28.73 -46.07 36.26
C CYS A 88 -29.81 -45.14 35.65
N GLY A 89 -30.15 -45.30 34.36
CA GLY A 89 -31.13 -44.48 33.65
C GLY A 89 -32.58 -44.67 34.13
N GLN A 90 -32.87 -45.73 34.90
CA GLN A 90 -34.18 -45.91 35.52
C GLN A 90 -34.50 -44.83 36.56
N CYS A 91 -33.47 -44.30 37.24
CA CYS A 91 -33.61 -43.21 38.20
C CYS A 91 -33.00 -41.89 37.71
N HIS A 92 -31.97 -41.95 36.86
CA HIS A 92 -31.29 -40.79 36.26
C HIS A 92 -31.62 -40.66 34.77
N ALA A 93 -32.92 -40.52 34.47
CA ALA A 93 -33.42 -40.54 33.10
C ALA A 93 -32.88 -39.37 32.26
N ASP A 94 -32.76 -38.18 32.85
CA ASP A 94 -32.28 -36.98 32.18
C ASP A 94 -30.79 -37.12 31.80
N GLU A 95 -29.96 -37.61 32.72
CA GLU A 95 -28.53 -37.86 32.46
C GLU A 95 -28.33 -38.99 31.45
N ALA A 96 -29.16 -40.04 31.50
CA ALA A 96 -29.13 -41.12 30.52
C ALA A 96 -29.49 -40.63 29.11
N GLU A 97 -30.48 -39.72 29.00
CA GLU A 97 -30.82 -39.09 27.72
C GLU A 97 -29.70 -38.19 27.19
N LEU A 98 -29.02 -37.44 28.06
CA LEU A 98 -27.86 -36.64 27.67
C LEU A 98 -26.71 -37.52 27.18
N LEU A 99 -26.39 -38.60 27.90
CA LEU A 99 -25.36 -39.56 27.48
C LEU A 99 -25.72 -40.18 26.13
N ALA A 100 -26.98 -40.58 25.94
CA ALA A 100 -27.47 -41.16 24.69
C ALA A 100 -27.29 -40.25 23.46
N ARG A 101 -27.24 -38.94 23.66
CA ARG A 101 -27.01 -37.93 22.61
C ARG A 101 -25.53 -37.59 22.42
N SER A 102 -24.66 -38.07 23.29
CA SER A 102 -23.22 -37.78 23.27
C SER A 102 -22.44 -38.69 22.32
N VAL A 103 -21.21 -38.31 22.01
CA VAL A 103 -20.23 -39.15 21.29
C VAL A 103 -19.82 -40.40 22.08
N HIS A 104 -20.11 -40.44 23.38
CA HIS A 104 -19.77 -41.54 24.28
C HIS A 104 -20.86 -42.60 24.36
N HIS A 105 -21.97 -42.46 23.62
CA HIS A 105 -22.98 -43.50 23.47
C HIS A 105 -22.88 -44.16 22.09
N PRO A 106 -23.07 -45.50 22.02
CA PRO A 106 -23.06 -46.20 20.74
C PRO A 106 -24.15 -45.68 19.79
N PRO A 107 -23.90 -45.66 18.47
CA PRO A 107 -24.93 -45.40 17.48
C PRO A 107 -26.11 -46.38 17.61
N VAL A 108 -27.31 -45.96 17.23
CA VAL A 108 -28.51 -46.79 17.29
C VAL A 108 -28.29 -48.12 16.55
N GLY A 109 -28.41 -49.24 17.28
CA GLY A 109 -28.24 -50.60 16.76
C GLY A 109 -26.81 -51.16 16.83
N ALA A 110 -25.84 -50.39 17.32
CA ALA A 110 -24.49 -50.88 17.61
C ALA A 110 -24.41 -51.54 18.99
N ALA A 111 -23.47 -52.47 19.15
CA ALA A 111 -23.17 -53.07 20.46
C ALA A 111 -22.62 -51.99 21.42
N THR A 112 -22.96 -52.12 22.71
CA THR A 112 -22.46 -51.25 23.78
C THR A 112 -21.01 -51.54 24.17
N GLU A 113 -20.42 -52.60 23.60
CA GLU A 113 -19.05 -53.04 23.87
C GLU A 113 -18.04 -52.01 23.33
N GLY A 114 -17.20 -51.47 24.22
CA GLY A 114 -16.21 -50.45 23.90
C GLY A 114 -16.63 -48.99 24.15
N TYR A 115 -17.88 -48.74 24.56
CA TYR A 115 -18.36 -47.41 24.98
C TYR A 115 -18.38 -47.29 26.51
N PRO A 116 -18.00 -46.11 27.06
CA PRO A 116 -18.04 -45.90 28.50
C PRO A 116 -19.48 -45.95 29.01
N GLN A 117 -19.65 -46.51 30.20
CA GLN A 117 -20.93 -46.57 30.90
C GLN A 117 -20.89 -45.63 32.10
N CYS A 118 -22.02 -45.38 32.76
CA CYS A 118 -22.09 -44.47 33.91
C CYS A 118 -21.03 -44.78 34.97
N TYR A 119 -20.84 -46.07 35.28
CA TYR A 119 -19.87 -46.53 36.26
C TYR A 119 -18.40 -46.38 35.83
N SER A 120 -18.12 -46.21 34.53
CA SER A 120 -16.77 -45.96 34.02
C SER A 120 -16.24 -44.59 34.44
N CYS A 121 -17.13 -43.63 34.69
CA CYS A 121 -16.79 -42.26 35.09
C CYS A 121 -17.15 -41.94 36.54
N HIS A 122 -18.16 -42.60 37.11
CA HIS A 122 -18.67 -42.32 38.47
C HIS A 122 -18.31 -43.40 39.52
N GLY A 123 -17.80 -44.55 39.09
CA GLY A 123 -17.70 -45.75 39.94
C GLY A 123 -18.98 -46.58 39.91
N ALA A 124 -18.92 -47.86 40.33
CA ALA A 124 -20.06 -48.77 40.30
C ALA A 124 -20.87 -48.71 41.60
N HIS A 125 -20.34 -49.23 42.72
CA HIS A 125 -21.00 -49.16 44.03
C HIS A 125 -20.50 -47.97 44.86
N GLY A 126 -19.25 -47.54 44.68
CA GLY A 126 -18.68 -46.33 45.31
C GLY A 126 -18.93 -45.03 44.54
N VAL A 127 -20.18 -44.61 44.37
CA VAL A 127 -20.52 -43.33 43.72
C VAL A 127 -20.48 -42.19 44.74
N PHE A 128 -19.53 -41.27 44.61
CA PHE A 128 -19.33 -40.14 45.54
C PHE A 128 -19.55 -38.78 44.87
N LYS A 129 -19.87 -37.77 45.68
CA LYS A 129 -19.96 -36.37 45.24
C LYS A 129 -18.61 -35.88 44.69
N GLN A 130 -18.64 -34.93 43.76
CA GLN A 130 -17.43 -34.42 43.07
C GLN A 130 -16.42 -33.75 44.00
N ASP A 131 -16.83 -33.31 45.18
CA ASP A 131 -15.97 -32.71 46.22
C ASP A 131 -15.38 -33.75 47.19
N ASP A 132 -15.77 -35.02 47.09
CA ASP A 132 -15.19 -36.12 47.86
C ASP A 132 -13.92 -36.63 47.17
N ALA A 133 -12.82 -36.72 47.92
CA ALA A 133 -11.51 -37.17 47.42
C ALA A 133 -11.51 -38.59 46.84
N ARG A 134 -12.53 -39.40 47.16
CA ARG A 134 -12.72 -40.77 46.64
C ARG A 134 -13.47 -40.80 45.30
N SER A 135 -14.08 -39.69 44.90
CA SER A 135 -14.77 -39.60 43.62
C SER A 135 -13.80 -39.69 42.45
N TYR A 136 -14.20 -40.40 41.39
CA TYR A 136 -13.49 -40.42 40.10
C TYR A 136 -13.50 -39.05 39.41
N LEU A 137 -14.35 -38.13 39.86
CA LEU A 137 -14.49 -36.77 39.36
C LEU A 137 -13.87 -35.72 40.30
N PHE A 138 -13.16 -36.15 41.34
CA PHE A 138 -12.51 -35.22 42.27
C PHE A 138 -11.42 -34.42 41.55
N THR A 139 -11.33 -33.12 41.84
CA THR A 139 -10.39 -32.19 41.20
C THR A 139 -8.94 -32.67 41.24
N ALA A 140 -8.48 -33.30 42.32
CA ALA A 140 -7.11 -33.83 42.41
C ALA A 140 -6.94 -35.24 41.81
N ALA A 141 -8.03 -35.88 41.37
CA ALA A 141 -8.09 -37.22 40.77
C ALA A 141 -8.75 -37.20 39.37
N TRP A 142 -8.73 -36.04 38.70
CA TRP A 142 -9.39 -35.77 37.43
C TRP A 142 -8.91 -36.66 36.27
N ASP A 143 -7.69 -37.20 36.38
CA ASP A 143 -7.13 -38.16 35.44
C ASP A 143 -7.93 -39.48 35.45
N ARG A 144 -8.60 -39.84 36.54
CA ARG A 144 -9.27 -41.14 36.65
C ARG A 144 -10.50 -41.29 35.75
N ALA A 145 -11.20 -40.22 35.37
CA ALA A 145 -12.41 -40.35 34.57
C ALA A 145 -12.15 -40.41 33.06
N CYS A 146 -11.34 -39.49 32.53
CA CYS A 146 -11.14 -39.35 31.09
C CYS A 146 -9.85 -40.02 30.59
N SER A 147 -8.76 -40.05 31.39
CA SER A 147 -7.44 -40.49 30.91
C SER A 147 -7.37 -41.98 30.59
N GLN A 148 -8.27 -42.78 31.17
CA GLN A 148 -8.37 -44.22 30.88
C GLN A 148 -8.58 -44.50 29.39
N CYS A 149 -9.21 -43.57 28.67
CA CYS A 149 -9.42 -43.65 27.23
C CYS A 149 -8.73 -42.52 26.44
N HIS A 150 -8.43 -41.38 27.07
CA HIS A 150 -7.84 -40.18 26.46
C HIS A 150 -6.45 -39.85 27.00
N GLU A 151 -5.59 -40.86 27.19
CA GLU A 151 -4.25 -40.71 27.76
C GLU A 151 -3.38 -39.68 27.01
N LYS A 152 -3.48 -39.63 25.68
CA LYS A 152 -2.66 -38.73 24.85
C LYS A 152 -3.05 -37.28 25.05
N GLU A 153 -4.35 -36.99 25.03
CA GLU A 153 -4.89 -35.65 25.23
C GLU A 153 -4.61 -35.18 26.66
N GLU A 154 -4.70 -36.08 27.63
CA GLU A 154 -4.39 -35.81 29.04
C GLU A 154 -2.93 -35.43 29.25
N ALA A 155 -1.99 -36.16 28.64
CA ALA A 155 -0.57 -35.87 28.73
C ALA A 155 -0.24 -34.46 28.21
N VAL A 156 -0.84 -34.06 27.08
CA VAL A 156 -0.67 -32.71 26.52
C VAL A 156 -1.33 -31.65 27.42
N TYR A 157 -2.52 -31.94 27.95
CA TYR A 157 -3.23 -31.03 28.84
C TYR A 157 -2.45 -30.74 30.13
N ARG A 158 -1.81 -31.76 30.72
CA ARG A 158 -0.96 -31.61 31.91
C ARG A 158 0.17 -30.60 31.72
N GLU A 159 0.72 -30.49 30.51
CA GLU A 159 1.79 -29.55 30.19
C GLU A 159 1.30 -28.11 30.03
N SER A 160 0.00 -27.89 29.85
CA SER A 160 -0.59 -26.56 29.72
C SER A 160 -0.63 -25.78 31.05
N LEU A 161 -0.89 -24.48 30.96
CA LEU A 161 -1.15 -23.65 32.14
C LEU A 161 -2.35 -24.14 32.94
N HIS A 162 -3.41 -24.59 32.27
CA HIS A 162 -4.62 -25.10 32.94
C HIS A 162 -4.36 -26.43 33.65
N GLY A 163 -3.70 -27.38 33.00
CA GLY A 163 -3.32 -28.65 33.62
C GLY A 163 -2.33 -28.47 34.77
N THR A 164 -1.36 -27.57 34.62
CA THR A 164 -0.42 -27.23 35.71
C THR A 164 -1.15 -26.60 36.91
N ALA A 165 -2.13 -25.73 36.68
CA ALA A 165 -2.96 -25.15 37.73
C ALA A 165 -3.82 -26.24 38.42
N MET A 166 -4.40 -27.15 37.65
CA MET A 166 -5.19 -28.28 38.15
C MET A 166 -4.35 -29.19 39.08
N VAL A 167 -3.14 -29.56 38.66
CA VAL A 167 -2.22 -30.39 39.47
C VAL A 167 -1.81 -29.71 40.79
N LYS A 168 -1.81 -28.37 40.82
CA LYS A 168 -1.55 -27.58 42.03
C LYS A 168 -2.78 -27.45 42.95
N GLY A 169 -3.92 -28.04 42.58
CA GLY A 169 -5.16 -27.97 43.34
C GLY A 169 -5.86 -26.62 43.24
N ASP A 170 -5.65 -25.88 42.14
CA ASP A 170 -6.32 -24.60 41.91
C ASP A 170 -7.81 -24.82 41.62
N PRO A 171 -8.73 -24.33 42.46
CA PRO A 171 -10.17 -24.56 42.28
C PRO A 171 -10.75 -23.85 41.06
N LEU A 172 -10.02 -22.92 40.44
CA LEU A 172 -10.41 -22.22 39.22
C LEU A 172 -9.82 -22.84 37.95
N ALA A 173 -9.04 -23.92 38.07
CA ALA A 173 -8.55 -24.63 36.90
C ALA A 173 -9.72 -25.38 36.21
N PRO A 174 -9.86 -25.28 34.88
CA PRO A 174 -10.93 -25.98 34.18
C PRO A 174 -10.64 -27.48 34.10
N HIS A 175 -11.68 -28.30 34.18
CA HIS A 175 -11.67 -29.72 33.90
C HIS A 175 -12.04 -29.98 32.44
N CYS A 176 -11.83 -31.21 31.95
CA CYS A 176 -12.18 -31.60 30.59
C CYS A 176 -13.65 -31.29 30.24
N TRP A 177 -14.56 -31.51 31.18
CA TRP A 177 -15.99 -31.27 30.98
C TRP A 177 -16.40 -29.79 31.01
N ASP A 178 -15.57 -28.90 31.55
CA ASP A 178 -15.85 -27.45 31.53
C ASP A 178 -15.77 -26.92 30.09
N CYS A 179 -14.87 -27.50 29.29
CA CYS A 179 -14.71 -27.20 27.86
C CYS A 179 -15.59 -28.09 26.96
N HIS A 180 -15.65 -29.40 27.19
CA HIS A 180 -16.35 -30.34 26.29
C HIS A 180 -17.83 -30.57 26.63
N GLY A 181 -18.25 -30.25 27.86
CA GLY A 181 -19.52 -30.68 28.43
C GLY A 181 -19.38 -31.95 29.28
N SER A 182 -20.40 -32.27 30.07
CA SER A 182 -20.40 -33.42 31.00
C SER A 182 -20.97 -34.69 30.35
N HIS A 183 -22.27 -34.96 30.53
CA HIS A 183 -22.92 -36.17 30.00
C HIS A 183 -23.28 -36.04 28.51
N GLY A 184 -23.49 -34.81 28.01
CA GLY A 184 -23.90 -34.53 26.63
C GLY A 184 -22.77 -34.04 25.72
N ILE A 185 -21.60 -34.69 25.72
CA ILE A 185 -20.46 -34.27 24.90
C ILE A 185 -20.74 -34.53 23.41
N LEU A 186 -20.77 -33.47 22.61
CA LEU A 186 -21.06 -33.52 21.18
C LEU A 186 -19.77 -33.39 20.34
N PRO A 187 -19.73 -33.94 19.11
CA PRO A 187 -18.56 -33.79 18.25
C PRO A 187 -18.37 -32.31 17.87
N PRO A 188 -17.13 -31.82 17.67
CA PRO A 188 -16.86 -30.41 17.44
C PRO A 188 -17.52 -29.86 16.17
N GLU A 189 -17.87 -30.69 15.19
CA GLU A 189 -18.60 -30.28 13.99
C GLU A 189 -20.07 -29.94 14.28
N ASN A 190 -20.62 -30.43 15.39
CA ASN A 190 -22.00 -30.16 15.79
C ASN A 190 -22.12 -28.72 16.31
N PRO A 191 -23.02 -27.88 15.77
CA PRO A 191 -23.22 -26.51 16.23
C PRO A 191 -23.63 -26.36 17.70
N GLY A 192 -24.18 -27.41 18.31
CA GLY A 192 -24.49 -27.45 19.73
C GLY A 192 -23.30 -27.81 20.62
N SER A 193 -22.17 -28.23 20.05
CA SER A 193 -20.97 -28.58 20.81
C SER A 193 -20.26 -27.33 21.32
N ARG A 194 -19.82 -27.35 22.58
CA ARG A 194 -19.02 -26.27 23.18
C ARG A 194 -17.68 -26.06 22.46
N SER A 195 -17.12 -27.13 21.89
CA SER A 195 -15.86 -27.10 21.14
C SER A 195 -16.04 -26.77 19.65
N ASN A 196 -17.26 -26.49 19.19
CA ASN A 196 -17.48 -26.01 17.82
C ASN A 196 -16.84 -24.63 17.64
N PRO A 197 -16.18 -24.33 16.51
CA PRO A 197 -15.54 -23.04 16.26
C PRO A 197 -16.44 -21.84 16.59
N ILE A 198 -17.76 -21.92 16.33
CA ILE A 198 -18.67 -20.81 16.61
C ILE A 198 -18.90 -20.57 18.10
N ASN A 199 -18.67 -21.56 18.96
CA ASN A 199 -18.90 -21.53 20.42
C ASN A 199 -17.61 -21.42 21.25
N VAL A 200 -16.44 -21.64 20.64
CA VAL A 200 -15.14 -21.56 21.32
C VAL A 200 -14.92 -20.21 22.04
N PRO A 201 -15.25 -19.03 21.44
CA PRO A 201 -15.09 -17.75 22.15
C PRO A 201 -15.88 -17.68 23.45
N GLU A 202 -17.16 -18.09 23.46
CA GLU A 202 -17.98 -18.12 24.67
C GLU A 202 -17.50 -19.15 25.68
N MET A 203 -17.07 -20.32 25.21
CA MET A 203 -16.53 -21.38 26.07
C MET A 203 -15.31 -20.88 26.85
N CYS A 204 -14.35 -20.22 26.18
CA CYS A 204 -13.20 -19.60 26.84
C CYS A 204 -13.63 -18.38 27.68
N GLY A 205 -14.57 -17.59 27.17
CA GLY A 205 -15.11 -16.39 27.81
C GLY A 205 -15.81 -16.67 29.15
N ALA A 206 -16.40 -17.86 29.34
CA ALA A 206 -17.02 -18.25 30.60
C ALA A 206 -16.09 -18.14 31.82
N CYS A 207 -14.77 -18.22 31.58
CA CYS A 207 -13.74 -18.02 32.60
C CYS A 207 -12.90 -16.76 32.38
N HIS A 208 -12.63 -16.38 31.12
CA HIS A 208 -11.67 -15.33 30.77
C HIS A 208 -12.30 -13.98 30.38
N ALA A 209 -13.62 -13.88 30.24
CA ALA A 209 -14.29 -12.61 30.00
C ALA A 209 -14.35 -11.76 31.28
N GLU A 210 -14.66 -10.49 31.13
CA GLU A 210 -14.69 -9.51 32.21
C GLU A 210 -15.69 -9.94 33.28
N ASN A 211 -15.27 -9.92 34.55
CA ASN A 211 -16.02 -10.40 35.72
C ASN A 211 -16.25 -11.92 35.81
N ALA A 212 -15.72 -12.70 34.87
CA ALA A 212 -15.70 -14.16 35.01
C ALA A 212 -14.75 -14.61 36.15
N PRO A 213 -14.95 -15.81 36.72
CA PRO A 213 -14.23 -16.22 37.93
C PRO A 213 -12.70 -16.13 37.84
N VAL A 214 -12.11 -16.45 36.69
CA VAL A 214 -10.65 -16.39 36.50
C VAL A 214 -10.20 -14.95 36.30
N ALA A 215 -10.86 -14.19 35.42
CA ALA A 215 -10.51 -12.78 35.16
C ALA A 215 -10.67 -11.87 36.39
N ALA A 216 -11.66 -12.15 37.25
CA ALA A 216 -11.86 -11.40 38.49
C ALA A 216 -10.82 -11.74 39.57
N ALA A 217 -10.35 -13.00 39.62
CA ALA A 217 -9.44 -13.47 40.65
C ALA A 217 -7.95 -13.36 40.27
N ARG A 218 -7.63 -13.15 38.99
CA ARG A 218 -6.26 -13.21 38.46
C ARG A 218 -5.92 -11.98 37.63
N ASN A 219 -4.65 -11.57 37.67
CA ASN A 219 -4.13 -10.54 36.79
C ASN A 219 -3.84 -11.15 35.40
N ILE A 220 -4.75 -10.94 34.45
CA ILE A 220 -4.58 -11.36 33.06
C ILE A 220 -4.00 -10.18 32.26
N ALA A 221 -3.00 -10.43 31.42
CA ALA A 221 -2.27 -9.39 30.68
C ALA A 221 -3.13 -8.58 29.68
N GLN A 222 -4.34 -9.05 29.38
CA GLN A 222 -5.28 -8.38 28.49
C GLN A 222 -6.64 -8.31 29.18
N HIS A 223 -7.30 -7.16 29.03
CA HIS A 223 -8.68 -6.91 29.43
C HIS A 223 -9.51 -6.81 28.16
N ASP A 224 -10.82 -6.82 28.24
CA ASP A 224 -11.63 -6.59 27.06
C ASP A 224 -11.76 -7.85 26.17
N ILE A 225 -11.26 -9.02 26.58
CA ILE A 225 -10.72 -10.03 25.63
C ILE A 225 -11.79 -10.51 24.65
N LEU A 226 -12.98 -10.85 25.16
CA LEU A 226 -14.06 -11.35 24.31
C LEU A 226 -14.62 -10.23 23.43
N GLN A 227 -14.83 -9.05 24.00
CA GLN A 227 -15.30 -7.87 23.26
C GLN A 227 -14.31 -7.50 22.14
N HIS A 228 -13.03 -7.41 22.44
CA HIS A 228 -11.99 -7.11 21.47
C HIS A 228 -11.98 -8.17 20.37
N TYR A 229 -12.01 -9.46 20.74
CA TYR A 229 -12.01 -10.53 19.75
C TYR A 229 -13.20 -10.39 18.80
N GLU A 230 -14.40 -10.13 19.33
CA GLU A 230 -15.62 -9.89 18.53
C GLU A 230 -15.50 -8.68 17.60
N GLU A 231 -14.81 -7.63 18.04
CA GLU A 231 -14.52 -6.45 17.21
C GLU A 231 -13.50 -6.75 16.12
N SER A 232 -12.59 -7.71 16.33
CA SER A 232 -11.54 -8.11 15.37
C SER A 232 -12.12 -8.61 14.03
N ILE A 233 -11.28 -8.63 12.99
CA ILE A 233 -11.70 -9.19 11.68
C ILE A 233 -12.07 -10.68 11.80
N HIS A 234 -11.45 -11.39 12.75
CA HIS A 234 -11.76 -12.78 13.02
C HIS A 234 -13.11 -12.93 13.73
N GLY A 235 -13.40 -12.09 14.73
CA GLY A 235 -14.70 -12.05 15.38
C GLY A 235 -15.82 -11.60 14.44
N GLU A 236 -15.59 -10.61 13.59
CA GLU A 236 -16.55 -10.18 12.56
C GLU A 236 -16.85 -11.34 11.60
N GLY A 237 -15.82 -12.05 11.13
CA GLY A 237 -15.95 -13.22 10.27
C GLY A 237 -16.77 -14.33 10.93
N LEU A 238 -16.44 -14.68 12.16
CA LEU A 238 -17.09 -15.76 12.90
C LEU A 238 -18.53 -15.39 13.31
N LYS A 239 -18.71 -14.30 14.06
CA LYS A 239 -19.99 -13.95 14.72
C LYS A 239 -20.97 -13.23 13.82
N ARG A 240 -20.50 -12.29 12.98
CA ARG A 240 -21.40 -11.49 12.13
C ARG A 240 -21.64 -12.12 10.76
N LYS A 241 -20.65 -12.84 10.23
CA LYS A 241 -20.73 -13.47 8.89
C LYS A 241 -20.91 -14.99 8.95
N GLY A 242 -20.82 -15.62 10.12
CA GLY A 242 -21.03 -17.06 10.29
C GLY A 242 -19.93 -17.93 9.67
N LEU A 243 -18.73 -17.37 9.43
CA LEU A 243 -17.62 -18.07 8.79
C LEU A 243 -16.86 -18.91 9.83
N THR A 244 -17.20 -20.19 9.94
CA THR A 244 -16.57 -21.14 10.90
C THR A 244 -15.11 -21.48 10.57
N VAL A 245 -14.64 -21.14 9.38
CA VAL A 245 -13.22 -21.24 8.98
C VAL A 245 -12.35 -20.14 9.58
N THR A 246 -12.96 -19.14 10.22
CA THR A 246 -12.24 -18.01 10.81
C THR A 246 -11.47 -18.44 12.06
N ALA A 247 -10.30 -17.86 12.30
CA ALA A 247 -9.49 -18.19 13.46
C ALA A 247 -10.21 -17.86 14.78
N VAL A 248 -10.15 -18.80 15.72
CA VAL A 248 -10.71 -18.71 17.08
C VAL A 248 -9.59 -18.80 18.13
N CYS A 249 -9.92 -18.67 19.41
CA CYS A 249 -8.92 -18.69 20.49
C CYS A 249 -7.97 -19.90 20.40
N SER A 250 -8.51 -21.10 20.16
CA SER A 250 -7.73 -22.33 20.02
C SER A 250 -6.91 -22.43 18.73
N SER A 251 -7.22 -21.63 17.70
CA SER A 251 -6.40 -21.54 16.48
C SER A 251 -5.02 -20.91 16.76
N CYS A 252 -4.97 -19.98 17.72
CA CYS A 252 -3.73 -19.30 18.09
C CYS A 252 -3.09 -19.91 19.35
N HIS A 253 -3.88 -20.21 20.39
CA HIS A 253 -3.38 -20.68 21.69
C HIS A 253 -3.28 -22.21 21.81
N THR A 254 -3.75 -22.96 20.81
CA THR A 254 -4.03 -24.41 20.85
C THR A 254 -5.16 -24.78 21.84
N ALA A 255 -5.78 -25.95 21.67
CA ALA A 255 -6.92 -26.38 22.50
C ALA A 255 -6.50 -27.01 23.84
N HIS A 256 -5.49 -27.89 23.83
CA HIS A 256 -5.04 -28.64 25.02
C HIS A 256 -3.65 -28.24 25.50
N HIS A 257 -2.89 -27.42 24.76
CA HIS A 257 -1.50 -27.06 25.10
C HIS A 257 -1.33 -25.54 25.27
N VAL A 258 -2.26 -24.91 25.99
CA VAL A 258 -2.26 -23.46 26.21
C VAL A 258 -1.09 -23.06 27.12
N LEU A 259 -0.08 -22.44 26.53
CA LEU A 259 1.15 -21.96 27.18
C LEU A 259 1.24 -20.43 27.19
N PRO A 260 1.96 -19.82 28.15
CA PRO A 260 2.13 -18.37 28.17
C PRO A 260 2.97 -17.92 26.96
N HIS A 261 2.75 -16.70 26.49
CA HIS A 261 3.47 -16.13 25.34
C HIS A 261 4.99 -15.98 25.57
N THR A 262 5.45 -16.08 26.82
CA THR A 262 6.85 -16.07 27.22
C THR A 262 7.53 -17.44 27.15
N ASP A 263 6.77 -18.52 27.02
CA ASP A 263 7.34 -19.87 26.82
C ASP A 263 7.69 -20.04 25.34
N ALA A 264 8.95 -20.39 25.05
CA ALA A 264 9.45 -20.59 23.70
C ALA A 264 8.71 -21.72 22.92
N ARG A 265 8.01 -22.63 23.61
CA ARG A 265 7.18 -23.67 23.01
C ARG A 265 5.78 -23.18 22.62
N SER A 266 5.37 -22.02 23.11
CA SER A 266 4.04 -21.47 22.85
C SER A 266 3.88 -21.05 21.38
N THR A 267 2.74 -21.39 20.77
CA THR A 267 2.40 -20.99 19.40
C THR A 267 2.27 -19.47 19.23
N ILE A 268 2.03 -18.76 20.33
CA ILE A 268 1.95 -17.29 20.37
C ILE A 268 3.24 -16.63 20.87
N HIS A 269 4.32 -17.40 21.08
CA HIS A 269 5.63 -16.83 21.36
C HIS A 269 6.10 -15.95 20.20
N ARG A 270 6.85 -14.88 20.50
CA ARG A 270 7.34 -13.91 19.50
C ARG A 270 7.99 -14.58 18.28
N ASP A 271 8.78 -15.63 18.51
CA ASP A 271 9.49 -16.35 17.45
C ASP A 271 8.61 -17.36 16.69
N ASN A 272 7.46 -17.76 17.25
CA ASN A 272 6.56 -18.75 16.67
C ASN A 272 5.31 -18.14 16.02
N VAL A 273 4.93 -16.92 16.41
CA VAL A 273 3.66 -16.29 16.02
C VAL A 273 3.51 -16.13 14.50
N VAL A 274 4.61 -15.89 13.79
CA VAL A 274 4.61 -15.82 12.31
C VAL A 274 4.18 -17.15 11.71
N LYS A 275 4.74 -18.27 12.19
CA LYS A 275 4.37 -19.62 11.74
C LYS A 275 2.89 -19.91 12.01
N THR A 276 2.39 -19.46 13.15
CA THR A 276 0.97 -19.59 13.52
C THR A 276 0.07 -18.81 12.55
N CYS A 277 0.34 -17.53 12.31
CA CYS A 277 -0.45 -16.72 11.39
C CYS A 277 -0.40 -17.24 9.94
N MET A 278 0.76 -17.74 9.49
CA MET A 278 0.95 -18.27 8.14
C MET A 278 0.22 -19.58 7.87
N GLN A 279 -0.35 -20.24 8.88
CA GLN A 279 -1.26 -21.37 8.67
C GLN A 279 -2.48 -20.98 7.82
N CYS A 280 -2.91 -19.71 7.91
CA CYS A 280 -4.01 -19.17 7.12
C CYS A 280 -3.57 -18.02 6.18
N HIS A 281 -2.57 -17.23 6.56
CA HIS A 281 -2.06 -16.10 5.77
C HIS A 281 -0.83 -16.47 4.94
N THR A 282 -0.99 -17.41 4.01
CA THR A 282 0.14 -17.99 3.23
C THR A 282 0.81 -17.01 2.27
N LEU A 283 0.11 -15.95 1.82
CA LEU A 283 0.62 -14.91 0.91
C LEU A 283 1.03 -13.61 1.64
N ILE A 284 1.28 -13.68 2.95
CA ILE A 284 1.50 -12.48 3.77
C ILE A 284 2.72 -11.67 3.31
N GLU A 285 3.75 -12.33 2.80
CA GLU A 285 4.95 -11.68 2.26
C GLU A 285 4.59 -10.78 1.07
N GLU A 286 3.86 -11.32 0.08
CA GLU A 286 3.51 -10.61 -1.15
C GLU A 286 2.65 -9.36 -0.87
N VAL A 287 1.67 -9.48 0.03
CA VAL A 287 0.78 -8.36 0.37
C VAL A 287 1.48 -7.27 1.20
N HIS A 288 2.58 -7.60 1.88
CA HIS A 288 3.37 -6.64 2.67
C HIS A 288 4.57 -6.04 1.93
N ARG A 289 4.91 -6.47 0.71
CA ARG A 289 6.05 -5.94 -0.08
C ARG A 289 6.07 -4.43 -0.29
N LYS A 290 4.90 -3.79 -0.25
CA LYS A 290 4.78 -2.31 -0.35
C LYS A 290 5.23 -1.60 0.94
N VAL A 291 5.21 -2.31 2.06
CA VAL A 291 5.52 -1.80 3.41
C VAL A 291 6.90 -2.31 3.84
N VAL A 292 7.13 -3.62 3.83
CA VAL A 292 8.40 -4.27 4.22
C VAL A 292 9.09 -4.82 2.96
N GLU A 293 10.40 -4.57 2.81
CA GLU A 293 11.18 -5.07 1.68
C GLU A 293 11.23 -6.61 1.66
N GLY A 294 10.90 -7.24 0.52
CA GLY A 294 10.82 -8.70 0.36
C GLY A 294 12.10 -9.45 0.77
N ARG A 295 13.27 -8.90 0.39
CA ARG A 295 14.59 -9.45 0.74
C ARG A 295 14.79 -9.64 2.25
N LEU A 296 14.23 -8.73 3.08
CA LEU A 296 14.41 -8.76 4.53
C LEU A 296 13.79 -10.02 5.16
N TRP A 297 12.76 -10.60 4.53
CA TRP A 297 12.11 -11.82 5.02
C TRP A 297 13.02 -13.05 4.95
N GLU A 298 13.95 -13.08 3.99
CA GLU A 298 14.87 -14.21 3.77
C GLU A 298 16.26 -13.95 4.36
N GLU A 299 16.82 -12.76 4.14
CA GLU A 299 18.23 -12.47 4.48
C GLU A 299 18.42 -11.94 5.91
N GLU A 300 17.46 -11.17 6.43
CA GLU A 300 17.56 -10.47 7.72
C GLU A 300 16.23 -10.49 8.51
N PRO A 301 15.64 -11.68 8.76
CA PRO A 301 14.29 -11.80 9.32
C PRO A 301 14.14 -11.20 10.72
N ASN A 302 15.24 -11.06 11.47
CA ASN A 302 15.26 -10.37 12.76
C ASN A 302 15.00 -8.85 12.67
N LYS A 303 15.13 -8.25 11.48
CA LYS A 303 14.81 -6.85 11.22
C LYS A 303 13.35 -6.63 10.82
N VAL A 304 12.65 -7.70 10.43
CA VAL A 304 11.22 -7.66 10.12
C VAL A 304 10.44 -7.63 11.43
N PRO A 305 9.57 -6.63 11.67
CA PRO A 305 8.68 -6.64 12.82
C PRO A 305 7.79 -7.88 12.78
N VAL A 306 7.61 -8.58 13.90
CA VAL A 306 6.65 -9.69 13.95
C VAL A 306 5.24 -9.13 13.75
N CYS A 307 4.30 -9.94 13.25
CA CYS A 307 2.96 -9.46 12.90
C CYS A 307 2.30 -8.66 14.04
N ILE A 308 2.54 -9.09 15.28
CA ILE A 308 1.99 -8.48 16.50
C ILE A 308 2.64 -7.15 16.91
N ASP A 309 3.81 -6.81 16.36
CA ASP A 309 4.46 -5.50 16.56
C ASP A 309 3.68 -4.37 15.85
N CYS A 310 2.87 -4.75 14.85
CA CYS A 310 2.03 -3.85 14.05
C CYS A 310 0.52 -4.10 14.23
N HIS A 311 0.10 -5.33 14.57
CA HIS A 311 -1.30 -5.75 14.70
C HIS A 311 -1.62 -6.23 16.12
N GLN A 312 -2.78 -5.83 16.68
CA GLN A 312 -3.26 -6.42 17.93
C GLN A 312 -3.91 -7.79 17.65
N PRO A 313 -3.50 -8.89 18.32
CA PRO A 313 -4.04 -10.23 18.08
C PRO A 313 -5.53 -10.34 18.40
N HIS A 314 -6.00 -9.57 19.38
CA HIS A 314 -7.36 -9.64 19.86
C HIS A 314 -8.24 -8.46 19.46
N ALA A 315 -7.78 -7.39 18.80
CA ALA A 315 -8.61 -6.21 18.51
C ALA A 315 -8.51 -5.73 17.04
N ALA A 316 -9.59 -5.18 16.47
CA ALA A 316 -9.66 -4.72 15.06
C ALA A 316 -8.94 -3.41 14.72
N ARG A 317 -8.32 -2.69 15.67
CA ARG A 317 -7.74 -1.36 15.40
C ARG A 317 -6.29 -1.22 15.85
N LYS A 318 -5.55 -0.39 15.09
CA LYS A 318 -4.10 -0.12 15.17
C LYS A 318 -3.61 0.16 16.60
N VAL A 319 -2.87 -0.83 17.12
CA VAL A 319 -1.85 -0.92 18.21
C VAL A 319 -2.21 -0.24 19.55
N TYR A 320 -1.90 -0.79 20.73
CA TYR A 320 -0.57 -0.79 21.37
C TYR A 320 -0.43 -1.93 22.38
N TYR A 321 0.77 -2.52 22.52
CA TYR A 321 1.14 -3.34 23.68
C TYR A 321 1.60 -2.42 24.83
N ASP A 322 1.21 -2.73 26.06
CA ASP A 322 1.78 -2.06 27.25
C ASP A 322 3.14 -2.68 27.67
N GLU A 323 3.49 -3.86 27.15
CA GLU A 323 4.69 -4.62 27.56
C GLU A 323 5.82 -4.61 26.51
N GLY A 324 5.88 -3.58 25.65
CA GLY A 324 7.06 -3.25 24.83
C GLY A 324 7.82 -2.07 25.43
N VAL A 325 9.12 -1.92 25.08
CA VAL A 325 9.92 -0.73 25.47
C VAL A 325 9.10 0.53 25.18
N SER A 326 8.69 1.21 26.24
CA SER A 326 7.85 2.38 26.08
C SER A 326 8.68 3.55 25.56
N ASP A 327 8.05 4.50 24.88
CA ASP A 327 8.76 5.72 24.49
C ASP A 327 9.30 6.45 25.72
N LYS A 328 8.63 6.31 26.88
CA LYS A 328 9.10 6.83 28.16
C LYS A 328 10.46 6.25 28.57
N ASP A 329 10.71 4.97 28.32
CA ASP A 329 11.98 4.31 28.63
C ASP A 329 13.11 4.84 27.74
N CYS A 330 12.83 5.06 26.45
CA CYS A 330 13.77 5.72 25.54
C CYS A 330 14.05 7.16 25.98
N MET A 331 12.99 7.91 26.29
CA MET A 331 13.04 9.32 26.65
C MET A 331 13.68 9.58 28.02
N ALA A 332 13.76 8.59 28.90
CA ALA A 332 14.53 8.69 30.14
C ALA A 332 16.01 9.05 29.87
N CYS A 333 16.57 8.55 28.75
CA CYS A 333 17.93 8.86 28.31
C CYS A 333 17.97 9.89 27.16
N HIS A 334 17.01 9.83 26.23
CA HIS A 334 16.99 10.65 25.01
C HIS A 334 16.24 11.98 25.16
N GLY A 335 15.55 12.23 26.27
CA GLY A 335 14.80 13.48 26.49
C GLY A 335 15.64 14.69 26.89
N HIS A 336 16.94 14.50 27.09
CA HIS A 336 17.88 15.57 27.36
C HIS A 336 19.22 15.26 26.67
N ALA A 337 19.96 16.31 26.32
CA ALA A 337 21.27 16.14 25.70
C ALA A 337 22.25 15.67 26.79
N VAL A 338 22.84 14.50 26.59
CA VAL A 338 23.86 13.96 27.50
C VAL A 338 25.22 14.07 26.84
N THR A 339 26.12 14.84 27.44
CA THR A 339 27.51 14.97 26.99
C THR A 339 28.41 14.12 27.89
N GLY A 340 28.95 13.03 27.34
CA GLY A 340 29.97 12.20 27.99
C GLY A 340 31.37 12.46 27.40
N ALA A 341 32.41 11.96 28.07
CA ALA A 341 33.82 12.15 27.67
C ALA A 341 34.18 11.61 26.27
N THR A 342 33.37 10.70 25.70
CA THR A 342 33.63 10.04 24.40
C THR A 342 32.43 10.04 23.43
N ARG A 343 31.23 10.49 23.85
CA ARG A 343 30.03 10.53 23.01
C ARG A 343 29.07 11.62 23.46
N VAL A 344 28.45 12.29 22.48
CA VAL A 344 27.32 13.21 22.66
C VAL A 344 26.06 12.49 22.23
N LEU A 345 25.10 12.32 23.14
CA LEU A 345 23.76 11.89 22.81
C LEU A 345 22.91 13.15 22.58
N ALA A 346 22.51 13.39 21.33
CA ALA A 346 21.59 14.48 21.01
C ALA A 346 20.21 14.19 21.63
N ALA A 347 19.61 15.23 22.21
CA ALA A 347 18.24 15.14 22.71
C ALA A 347 17.26 14.94 21.56
N VAL A 348 16.24 14.12 21.79
CA VAL A 348 15.06 14.05 20.92
C VAL A 348 14.12 15.18 21.33
N ASP A 349 13.83 16.06 20.38
CA ASP A 349 12.82 17.10 20.56
C ASP A 349 11.42 16.46 20.46
N THR A 350 10.72 16.41 21.59
CA THR A 350 9.37 15.83 21.69
C THR A 350 8.31 16.65 20.97
N ILE A 351 8.51 17.96 20.84
CA ILE A 351 7.61 18.84 20.10
C ILE A 351 7.78 18.57 18.61
N GLU A 352 9.03 18.45 18.15
CA GLU A 352 9.32 18.09 16.76
C GLU A 352 8.71 16.72 16.41
N LEU A 353 8.94 15.70 17.24
CA LEU A 353 8.38 14.36 17.04
C LEU A 353 6.85 14.36 17.05
N ALA A 354 6.21 15.05 17.99
CA ALA A 354 4.76 15.14 18.09
C ALA A 354 4.12 15.85 16.88
N SER A 355 4.85 16.76 16.21
CA SER A 355 4.39 17.43 14.99
C SER A 355 4.60 16.61 13.72
N SER A 356 5.32 15.48 13.82
CA SER A 356 5.68 14.66 12.66
C SER A 356 4.53 13.76 12.20
N THR A 357 4.61 13.29 10.95
CA THR A 357 3.73 12.24 10.43
C THR A 357 3.91 10.89 11.15
N HIS A 358 5.02 10.73 11.87
CA HIS A 358 5.36 9.55 12.68
C HIS A 358 5.05 9.76 14.18
N ALA A 359 4.31 10.80 14.58
CA ALA A 359 4.02 11.11 15.98
C ALA A 359 3.32 9.97 16.77
N ARG A 360 2.73 9.00 16.06
CA ARG A 360 2.08 7.82 16.65
C ARG A 360 2.89 6.53 16.47
N THR A 361 4.11 6.63 15.96
CA THR A 361 5.03 5.51 15.78
C THR A 361 5.97 5.49 16.98
N ARG A 362 6.01 4.35 17.70
CA ARG A 362 6.89 4.22 18.88
C ARG A 362 8.34 4.14 18.47
N CYS A 363 9.25 4.56 19.34
CA CYS A 363 10.69 4.59 19.07
C CYS A 363 11.22 3.23 18.59
N ALA A 364 10.82 2.14 19.25
CA ALA A 364 11.25 0.78 18.91
C ALA A 364 10.75 0.27 17.54
N GLN A 365 9.69 0.87 16.96
CA GLN A 365 9.19 0.51 15.64
C GLN A 365 10.08 1.08 14.52
N CYS A 366 10.69 2.24 14.73
CA CYS A 366 11.68 2.81 13.81
C CYS A 366 13.10 2.31 14.12
N HIS A 367 13.44 2.19 15.40
CA HIS A 367 14.70 1.67 15.89
C HIS A 367 14.59 0.17 16.16
N THR A 368 14.44 -0.60 15.08
CA THR A 368 14.29 -2.05 15.17
C THR A 368 15.51 -2.71 15.82
N GLY A 369 15.25 -3.80 16.55
CA GLY A 369 16.27 -4.52 17.32
C GLY A 369 16.38 -4.12 18.79
N ALA A 370 15.51 -3.25 19.31
CA ALA A 370 15.43 -2.97 20.75
C ALA A 370 14.94 -4.21 21.54
N GLN A 371 15.60 -4.54 22.65
CA GLN A 371 15.27 -5.72 23.48
C GLN A 371 14.76 -5.31 24.87
N PRO A 372 13.47 -5.51 25.18
CA PRO A 372 12.89 -5.13 26.48
C PRO A 372 13.51 -5.82 27.69
N SER A 373 14.10 -7.00 27.51
CA SER A 373 14.74 -7.79 28.56
C SER A 373 16.09 -7.22 29.04
N LEU A 374 16.67 -6.26 28.31
CA LEU A 374 17.95 -5.64 28.65
C LEU A 374 17.75 -4.37 29.48
N HIS A 375 18.68 -4.11 30.42
CA HIS A 375 18.68 -2.88 31.22
C HIS A 375 18.76 -1.62 30.34
N ARG A 376 19.46 -1.70 29.21
CA ARG A 376 19.42 -0.70 28.14
C ARG A 376 18.82 -1.34 26.90
N PRO A 377 17.50 -1.17 26.66
CA PRO A 377 16.84 -1.83 25.55
C PRO A 377 17.42 -1.47 24.17
N CYS A 378 18.05 -0.30 24.07
CA CYS A 378 18.66 0.20 22.85
C CYS A 378 20.08 -0.32 22.56
N GLU A 379 20.70 -1.09 23.45
CA GLU A 379 22.09 -1.56 23.31
C GLU A 379 22.30 -2.45 22.08
N THR A 380 21.24 -3.13 21.65
CA THR A 380 21.24 -4.05 20.52
C THR A 380 20.88 -3.37 19.18
N ILE A 381 20.58 -2.06 19.19
CA ILE A 381 20.35 -1.29 17.97
C ILE A 381 21.71 -0.98 17.33
N ALA A 382 22.07 -1.74 16.29
CA ALA A 382 23.39 -1.67 15.67
C ALA A 382 23.49 -0.68 14.48
N ALA A 383 22.36 -0.27 13.89
CA ALA A 383 22.32 0.49 12.64
C ALA A 383 21.44 1.75 12.73
N LYS A 384 21.64 2.67 11.77
CA LYS A 384 20.70 3.78 11.54
C LYS A 384 19.31 3.22 11.19
N VAL A 385 18.26 4.01 11.44
CA VAL A 385 16.88 3.66 11.07
C VAL A 385 16.81 3.33 9.58
N ASP A 386 16.30 2.15 9.27
CA ASP A 386 16.06 1.71 7.90
C ASP A 386 14.62 2.01 7.51
N CYS A 387 14.42 3.06 6.71
CA CYS A 387 13.10 3.44 6.24
C CYS A 387 12.42 2.36 5.39
N SER A 388 13.17 1.42 4.80
CA SER A 388 12.63 0.35 3.95
C SER A 388 11.74 -0.65 4.69
N ILE A 389 11.82 -0.66 6.03
CA ILE A 389 10.95 -1.47 6.90
C ILE A 389 9.48 -1.05 6.76
N CYS A 390 9.20 0.21 6.43
CA CYS A 390 7.83 0.71 6.20
C CYS A 390 7.63 1.40 4.84
N HIS A 391 8.70 1.82 4.17
CA HIS A 391 8.71 2.57 2.92
C HIS A 391 9.51 1.87 1.82
N ALA A 392 9.45 0.53 1.77
CA ALA A 392 10.21 -0.31 0.83
C ALA A 392 10.16 0.20 -0.61
N ALA A 393 8.98 0.53 -1.14
CA ALA A 393 8.83 1.01 -2.51
C ALA A 393 9.62 2.31 -2.79
N MET A 394 9.51 3.30 -1.89
CA MET A 394 10.21 4.58 -2.04
C MET A 394 11.73 4.43 -1.88
N VAL A 395 12.17 3.58 -0.95
CA VAL A 395 13.61 3.30 -0.77
C VAL A 395 14.17 2.59 -2.01
N ASN A 396 13.43 1.66 -2.60
CA ASN A 396 13.85 0.99 -3.82
C ASN A 396 13.93 1.94 -5.02
N ASP A 397 12.95 2.83 -5.19
CA ASP A 397 13.02 3.90 -6.19
C ASP A 397 14.27 4.76 -5.98
N TYR A 398 14.54 5.19 -4.73
CA TYR A 398 15.71 6.00 -4.39
C TYR A 398 17.03 5.30 -4.73
N ARG A 399 17.16 4.03 -4.37
CA ARG A 399 18.34 3.21 -4.71
C ARG A 399 18.58 3.11 -6.21
N ARG A 400 17.51 3.15 -7.03
CA ARG A 400 17.59 3.15 -8.50
C ARG A 400 17.90 4.53 -9.08
N GLY A 401 17.51 5.62 -8.41
CA GLY A 401 17.79 6.99 -8.82
C GLY A 401 19.28 7.35 -8.74
N VAL A 402 19.67 8.46 -9.38
CA VAL A 402 21.06 8.92 -9.39
C VAL A 402 21.53 9.29 -7.98
N HIS A 403 20.69 9.88 -7.14
CA HIS A 403 21.09 10.21 -5.77
C HIS A 403 21.42 8.95 -4.98
N GLY A 404 20.57 7.93 -4.99
CA GLY A 404 20.82 6.69 -4.27
C GLY A 404 21.99 5.88 -4.84
N GLN A 405 22.19 5.87 -6.15
CA GLN A 405 23.37 5.25 -6.76
C GLN A 405 24.68 5.93 -6.34
N LEU A 406 24.70 7.26 -6.24
CA LEU A 406 25.87 8.01 -5.77
C LEU A 406 26.10 7.82 -4.26
N ALA A 407 25.04 7.85 -3.46
CA ALA A 407 25.11 7.60 -2.02
C ALA A 407 25.62 6.19 -1.72
N ALA A 408 25.18 5.18 -2.46
CA ALA A 408 25.67 3.80 -2.34
C ALA A 408 27.17 3.66 -2.68
N ARG A 409 27.73 4.57 -3.49
CA ARG A 409 29.17 4.64 -3.80
C ARG A 409 29.97 5.44 -2.76
N GLY A 410 29.31 5.98 -1.75
CA GLY A 410 29.93 6.81 -0.71
C GLY A 410 30.30 8.22 -1.17
N ASP A 411 29.60 8.76 -2.17
CA ASP A 411 29.82 10.13 -2.63
C ASP A 411 29.33 11.14 -1.57
N PRO A 412 30.19 12.01 -1.03
CA PRO A 412 29.83 12.92 0.06
C PRO A 412 28.86 14.04 -0.34
N ASP A 413 28.69 14.31 -1.65
CA ASP A 413 27.73 15.31 -2.12
C ASP A 413 26.37 14.69 -2.52
N ALA A 414 26.23 13.36 -2.45
CA ALA A 414 24.97 12.69 -2.72
C ALA A 414 24.01 12.87 -1.54
N PRO A 415 22.75 13.31 -1.78
CA PRO A 415 21.78 13.46 -0.70
C PRO A 415 21.24 12.09 -0.27
N GLU A 416 21.15 11.86 1.04
CA GLU A 416 20.44 10.76 1.70
C GLU A 416 18.99 11.17 2.04
N CYS A 417 18.19 10.25 2.58
CA CYS A 417 16.79 10.49 2.95
C CYS A 417 16.62 11.74 3.84
N LEU A 418 17.52 11.93 4.81
CA LEU A 418 17.45 13.00 5.81
C LEU A 418 18.00 14.35 5.33
N ASP A 419 18.54 14.43 4.10
CA ASP A 419 18.85 15.71 3.46
C ASP A 419 17.60 16.35 2.85
N CYS A 420 16.62 15.52 2.47
CA CYS A 420 15.35 15.94 1.89
C CYS A 420 14.19 15.90 2.89
N HIS A 421 14.21 14.93 3.80
CA HIS A 421 13.25 14.75 4.89
C HIS A 421 13.88 15.14 6.23
N ARG A 422 13.06 15.44 7.23
CA ARG A 422 13.55 15.62 8.61
C ARG A 422 13.60 14.27 9.32
N GLY A 423 14.47 14.07 10.30
CA GLY A 423 14.52 12.81 11.08
C GLY A 423 13.24 12.57 11.90
N HIS A 424 13.27 12.92 13.18
CA HIS A 424 12.10 12.79 14.05
C HIS A 424 10.97 13.77 13.69
N GLY A 425 11.26 14.86 12.96
CA GLY A 425 10.27 15.83 12.49
C GLY A 425 9.77 15.66 11.06
N THR A 426 9.81 14.47 10.45
CA THR A 426 9.28 14.30 9.08
C THR A 426 7.83 14.76 9.02
N GLN A 427 7.52 15.77 8.20
CA GLN A 427 6.17 16.29 8.00
C GLN A 427 5.56 15.82 6.67
N SER A 428 4.23 15.81 6.61
CA SER A 428 3.49 15.51 5.38
C SER A 428 3.79 16.51 4.27
N LYS A 429 3.89 16.05 3.02
CA LYS A 429 4.00 16.92 1.83
C LYS A 429 2.80 17.88 1.63
N ARG A 430 1.73 17.71 2.40
CA ARG A 430 0.55 18.59 2.41
C ARG A 430 0.68 19.73 3.43
N ASP A 431 1.62 19.63 4.36
CA ASP A 431 1.88 20.67 5.35
C ASP A 431 2.76 21.77 4.74
N PRO A 432 2.32 23.04 4.71
CA PRO A 432 3.12 24.16 4.22
C PRO A 432 4.50 24.34 4.88
N ALA A 433 4.68 23.84 6.11
CA ALA A 433 5.97 23.88 6.81
C ALA A 433 6.94 22.78 6.35
N SER A 434 6.47 21.77 5.63
CA SER A 434 7.29 20.65 5.19
C SER A 434 8.26 21.07 4.09
N PRO A 435 9.53 20.62 4.12
CA PRO A 435 10.47 20.84 3.01
C PRO A 435 9.96 20.31 1.67
N THR A 436 9.13 19.28 1.70
CA THR A 436 8.57 18.61 0.51
C THR A 436 7.19 19.13 0.09
N PHE A 437 6.70 20.19 0.74
CA PHE A 437 5.52 20.90 0.29
C PHE A 437 5.76 21.52 -1.09
N PRO A 438 4.81 21.49 -2.04
CA PRO A 438 5.00 21.95 -3.41
C PRO A 438 5.76 23.27 -3.56
N ARG A 439 5.40 24.29 -2.78
CA ARG A 439 6.02 25.62 -2.82
C ARG A 439 7.48 25.63 -2.34
N ASN A 440 7.85 24.68 -1.48
CA ASN A 440 9.17 24.58 -0.85
C ASN A 440 10.15 23.72 -1.68
N VAL A 441 9.64 22.83 -2.54
CA VAL A 441 10.44 21.92 -3.38
C VAL A 441 11.51 22.64 -4.23
N PRO A 442 11.23 23.78 -4.92
CA PRO A 442 12.27 24.48 -5.67
C PRO A 442 13.43 24.97 -4.80
N THR A 443 13.15 25.37 -3.55
CA THR A 443 14.18 25.75 -2.58
C THR A 443 14.95 24.54 -2.10
N LEU A 444 14.26 23.42 -1.82
CA LEU A 444 14.86 22.17 -1.40
C LEU A 444 15.85 21.62 -2.44
N CYS A 445 15.40 21.43 -3.68
CA CYS A 445 16.27 20.96 -4.76
C CYS A 445 17.38 21.99 -5.05
N GLY A 446 17.05 23.28 -4.98
CA GLY A 446 17.99 24.38 -5.19
C GLY A 446 19.12 24.45 -4.17
N ALA A 447 19.01 23.82 -3.00
CA ALA A 447 20.12 23.75 -2.04
C ALA A 447 21.35 23.00 -2.58
N CYS A 448 21.17 22.16 -3.61
CA CYS A 448 22.25 21.44 -4.28
C CYS A 448 22.36 21.77 -5.76
N HIS A 449 21.23 22.04 -6.43
CA HIS A 449 21.15 22.21 -7.89
C HIS A 449 21.16 23.68 -8.36
N ARG A 450 21.19 24.66 -7.45
CA ARG A 450 21.38 26.06 -7.85
C ARG A 450 22.81 26.28 -8.36
N GLU A 451 22.96 27.20 -9.30
CA GLU A 451 24.26 27.61 -9.83
C GLU A 451 25.28 27.85 -8.71
N GLY A 452 26.47 27.26 -8.82
CA GLY A 452 27.51 27.35 -7.80
C GLY A 452 27.36 26.43 -6.58
N GLU A 453 26.30 25.62 -6.47
CA GLU A 453 26.15 24.60 -5.41
C GLU A 453 26.77 23.25 -5.80
N ARG A 454 26.90 22.34 -4.82
CA ARG A 454 27.60 21.05 -4.95
C ARG A 454 27.20 20.20 -6.16
N ALA A 455 25.91 20.08 -6.47
CA ALA A 455 25.47 19.29 -7.62
C ALA A 455 25.61 20.06 -8.95
N ALA A 456 25.37 21.37 -8.95
CA ALA A 456 25.50 22.19 -10.16
C ALA A 456 26.94 22.26 -10.67
N ARG A 457 27.93 22.37 -9.77
CA ARG A 457 29.38 22.40 -10.14
C ARG A 457 29.85 21.14 -10.87
N ARG A 458 29.14 20.04 -10.72
CA ARG A 458 29.46 18.73 -11.33
C ARG A 458 28.82 18.57 -12.71
N LEU A 459 27.93 19.47 -13.11
CA LEU A 459 27.28 19.41 -14.42
C LEU A 459 28.23 19.94 -15.50
N PRO A 460 28.29 19.28 -16.68
CA PRO A 460 29.13 19.76 -17.77
C PRO A 460 28.67 21.14 -18.27
N PRO A 461 29.60 21.98 -18.75
CA PRO A 461 29.31 23.38 -19.13
C PRO A 461 28.27 23.52 -20.25
N GLU A 462 28.04 22.46 -21.02
CA GLU A 462 27.09 22.43 -22.13
C GLU A 462 25.62 22.22 -21.70
N ARG A 463 25.38 21.98 -20.40
CA ARG A 463 24.02 21.90 -19.85
C ARG A 463 23.46 23.29 -19.52
N GLN A 464 22.15 23.36 -19.34
CA GLN A 464 21.45 24.59 -18.95
C GLN A 464 22.01 25.10 -17.61
N HIS A 465 22.38 26.38 -17.58
CA HIS A 465 22.85 27.09 -16.39
C HIS A 465 21.66 27.73 -15.68
N GLU A 466 21.84 28.13 -14.42
CA GLU A 466 20.83 28.90 -13.67
C GLU A 466 19.42 28.27 -13.65
N ILE A 467 19.32 26.94 -13.69
CA ILE A 467 18.05 26.19 -13.86
C ILE A 467 16.99 26.61 -12.83
N VAL A 468 17.38 26.78 -11.57
CA VAL A 468 16.47 27.18 -10.48
C VAL A 468 15.94 28.60 -10.71
N ALA A 469 16.79 29.52 -11.22
CA ALA A 469 16.38 30.88 -11.53
C ALA A 469 15.45 30.91 -12.74
N HIS A 470 15.80 30.20 -13.82
CA HIS A 470 14.94 30.07 -15.00
C HIS A 470 13.57 29.46 -14.65
N TYR A 471 13.55 28.36 -13.89
CA TYR A 471 12.31 27.75 -13.43
C TYR A 471 11.46 28.76 -12.66
N SER A 472 12.05 29.53 -11.74
CA SER A 472 11.34 30.53 -10.95
C SER A 472 10.72 31.65 -11.81
N MET A 473 11.30 31.94 -12.97
CA MET A 473 10.79 32.92 -13.93
C MET A 473 9.78 32.33 -14.94
N SER A 474 9.74 31.00 -15.07
CA SER A 474 8.80 30.30 -15.95
C SER A 474 7.35 30.47 -15.49
N ILE A 475 6.38 30.15 -16.36
CA ILE A 475 4.97 30.19 -15.97
C ILE A 475 4.65 29.19 -14.85
N HIS A 476 5.37 28.06 -14.79
CA HIS A 476 5.22 27.12 -13.69
C HIS A 476 5.76 27.70 -12.38
N GLY A 477 6.97 28.25 -12.39
CA GLY A 477 7.55 28.89 -11.21
C GLY A 477 6.77 30.11 -10.74
N LYS A 478 6.31 30.98 -11.65
CA LYS A 478 5.44 32.12 -11.30
C LYS A 478 4.10 31.65 -10.74
N GLY A 479 3.47 30.64 -11.34
CA GLY A 479 2.25 30.03 -10.82
C GLY A 479 2.41 29.51 -9.40
N LEU A 480 3.50 28.78 -9.14
CA LEU A 480 3.79 28.19 -7.83
C LEU A 480 4.23 29.22 -6.78
N LEU A 481 5.20 30.08 -7.11
CA LEU A 481 5.88 30.97 -6.16
C LEU A 481 5.18 32.33 -5.97
N GLN A 482 4.61 32.90 -7.04
CA GLN A 482 3.96 34.22 -7.01
C GLN A 482 2.45 34.09 -6.80
N SER A 483 1.79 33.18 -7.54
CA SER A 483 0.34 32.99 -7.45
C SER A 483 -0.09 31.96 -6.39
N GLY A 484 0.86 31.23 -5.78
CA GLY A 484 0.59 30.24 -4.73
C GLY A 484 -0.14 28.99 -5.20
N LEU A 485 -0.14 28.69 -6.51
CA LEU A 485 -0.84 27.55 -7.10
C LEU A 485 -0.03 26.26 -6.88
N VAL A 486 -0.34 25.53 -5.81
CA VAL A 486 0.34 24.27 -5.44
C VAL A 486 0.05 23.09 -6.38
N VAL A 487 -0.84 23.28 -7.35
CA VAL A 487 -1.16 22.32 -8.42
C VAL A 487 -0.25 22.50 -9.65
N THR A 488 0.57 23.54 -9.67
CA THR A 488 1.49 23.82 -10.76
C THR A 488 2.71 22.89 -10.69
N ALA A 489 3.22 22.48 -11.86
CA ALA A 489 4.35 21.57 -11.96
C ALA A 489 5.61 22.09 -11.25
N MET A 490 6.23 21.23 -10.46
CA MET A 490 7.50 21.46 -9.77
C MET A 490 8.57 20.45 -10.23
N CYS A 491 9.81 20.59 -9.75
CA CYS A 491 10.94 19.76 -10.16
C CYS A 491 10.63 18.25 -10.12
N SER A 492 9.99 17.78 -9.05
CA SER A 492 9.64 16.37 -8.87
C SER A 492 8.49 15.87 -9.75
N ASP A 493 7.70 16.74 -10.36
CA ASP A 493 6.63 16.30 -11.28
C ASP A 493 7.22 15.86 -12.62
N CYS A 494 8.33 16.47 -13.02
CA CYS A 494 9.07 16.12 -14.24
C CYS A 494 10.20 15.13 -13.98
N HIS A 495 10.97 15.27 -12.89
CA HIS A 495 12.14 14.43 -12.59
C HIS A 495 11.87 13.27 -11.63
N THR A 496 10.65 13.16 -11.08
CA THR A 496 10.29 12.32 -9.92
C THR A 496 11.01 12.75 -8.62
N ALA A 497 10.48 12.34 -7.46
CA ALA A 497 11.03 12.74 -6.15
C ALA A 497 12.08 11.77 -5.60
N HIS A 498 11.99 10.49 -5.98
CA HIS A 498 12.85 9.42 -5.47
C HIS A 498 13.47 8.59 -6.59
N ARG A 499 13.29 8.90 -7.88
CA ARG A 499 13.88 8.11 -8.98
C ARG A 499 14.36 9.02 -10.10
N GLU A 500 15.04 10.08 -9.71
CA GLU A 500 15.64 11.04 -10.63
C GLU A 500 16.73 10.36 -11.46
N LEU A 501 16.45 10.21 -12.76
CA LEU A 501 17.33 9.57 -13.73
C LEU A 501 17.79 10.59 -14.80
N PRO A 502 18.99 10.42 -15.37
CA PRO A 502 19.48 11.31 -16.43
C PRO A 502 18.58 11.25 -17.66
N ARG A 503 18.50 12.33 -18.44
CA ARG A 503 17.74 12.38 -19.70
C ARG A 503 18.10 11.29 -20.71
N THR A 504 19.31 10.75 -20.65
CA THR A 504 19.79 9.68 -21.55
C THR A 504 19.32 8.30 -21.14
N ASP A 505 18.75 8.15 -19.95
CA ASP A 505 18.24 6.88 -19.45
C ASP A 505 16.81 6.63 -19.98
N PRO A 506 16.53 5.50 -20.65
CA PRO A 506 15.21 5.20 -21.19
C PRO A 506 14.09 5.13 -20.14
N GLU A 507 14.39 4.84 -18.88
CA GLU A 507 13.41 4.82 -17.79
C GLU A 507 13.16 6.22 -17.19
N SER A 508 13.92 7.23 -17.60
CA SER A 508 13.76 8.60 -17.12
C SER A 508 12.48 9.22 -17.64
N THR A 509 11.71 9.86 -16.77
CA THR A 509 10.52 10.64 -17.14
C THR A 509 10.85 11.83 -18.04
N VAL A 510 12.11 12.28 -18.06
CA VAL A 510 12.59 13.35 -18.96
C VAL A 510 13.34 12.82 -20.18
N HIS A 511 13.36 11.50 -20.41
CA HIS A 511 13.83 10.93 -21.66
C HIS A 511 12.96 11.41 -22.83
N PRO A 512 13.52 11.74 -24.01
CA PRO A 512 12.73 12.23 -25.16
C PRO A 512 11.46 11.42 -25.43
N ASP A 513 11.57 10.09 -25.46
CA ASP A 513 10.44 9.19 -25.72
C ASP A 513 9.33 9.26 -24.66
N ASN A 514 9.65 9.71 -23.44
CA ASN A 514 8.73 9.81 -22.31
C ASN A 514 8.21 11.24 -22.07
N VAL A 515 8.85 12.27 -22.66
CA VAL A 515 8.50 13.68 -22.44
C VAL A 515 7.03 14.00 -22.75
N PRO A 516 6.43 13.53 -23.88
CA PRO A 516 5.01 13.75 -24.15
C PRO A 516 4.09 13.25 -23.04
N ALA A 517 4.35 12.03 -22.54
CA ALA A 517 3.59 11.44 -21.44
C ALA A 517 3.79 12.20 -20.11
N THR A 518 5.02 12.64 -19.83
CA THR A 518 5.35 13.42 -18.62
C THR A 518 4.60 14.75 -18.59
N CYS A 519 4.60 15.51 -19.69
CA CYS A 519 3.81 16.74 -19.81
C CYS A 519 2.30 16.43 -19.76
N GLY A 520 1.89 15.34 -20.41
CA GLY A 520 0.52 14.87 -20.52
C GLY A 520 -0.16 14.52 -19.21
N ARG A 521 0.60 14.23 -18.15
CA ARG A 521 0.05 14.07 -16.78
C ARG A 521 -0.79 15.27 -16.33
N CYS A 522 -0.46 16.47 -16.80
CA CYS A 522 -1.24 17.68 -16.56
C CYS A 522 -1.83 18.27 -17.86
N HIS A 523 -1.18 18.04 -19.00
CA HIS A 523 -1.57 18.56 -20.32
C HIS A 523 -2.11 17.47 -21.25
N HIS A 524 -2.90 16.53 -20.73
CA HIS A 524 -3.36 15.34 -21.46
C HIS A 524 -4.02 15.67 -22.80
N GLY A 525 -4.94 16.65 -22.82
CA GLY A 525 -5.60 17.05 -24.06
C GLY A 525 -4.64 17.64 -25.11
N ILE A 526 -3.52 18.23 -24.69
CA ILE A 526 -2.48 18.69 -25.63
C ILE A 526 -1.60 17.54 -26.09
N GLN A 527 -1.29 16.57 -25.21
CA GLN A 527 -0.60 15.34 -25.57
C GLN A 527 -1.36 14.60 -26.68
N GLU A 528 -2.66 14.38 -26.50
CA GLU A 528 -3.51 13.70 -27.49
C GLU A 528 -3.47 14.40 -28.86
N VAL A 529 -3.51 15.74 -28.87
CA VAL A 529 -3.41 16.52 -30.11
C VAL A 529 -2.00 16.38 -30.73
N PHE A 530 -0.94 16.50 -29.93
CA PHE A 530 0.43 16.34 -30.39
C PHE A 530 0.69 14.95 -30.99
N GLU A 531 0.12 13.91 -30.42
CA GLU A 531 0.27 12.54 -30.91
C GLU A 531 -0.31 12.32 -32.31
N THR A 532 -1.21 13.20 -32.78
CA THR A 532 -1.72 13.21 -34.16
C THR A 532 -0.84 13.99 -35.14
N SER A 533 0.16 14.72 -34.67
CA SER A 533 1.03 15.52 -35.52
C SER A 533 2.06 14.68 -36.27
N ILE A 534 2.49 15.15 -37.44
CA ILE A 534 3.66 14.62 -38.18
C ILE A 534 4.97 14.70 -37.38
N HIS A 535 5.03 15.51 -36.33
CA HIS A 535 6.16 15.58 -35.42
C HIS A 535 6.14 14.51 -34.32
N SER A 536 5.06 13.73 -34.21
CA SER A 536 4.97 12.59 -33.30
C SER A 536 5.52 11.32 -33.94
N ALA A 537 6.23 10.52 -33.15
CA ALA A 537 6.70 9.19 -33.55
C ALA A 537 5.53 8.22 -33.84
N SER A 538 4.33 8.49 -33.31
CA SER A 538 3.12 7.71 -33.58
C SER A 538 2.63 7.85 -35.03
N VAL A 539 2.95 8.96 -35.69
CA VAL A 539 2.49 9.28 -37.06
C VAL A 539 3.63 9.15 -38.06
N SER A 540 4.82 9.65 -37.71
CA SER A 540 5.96 9.71 -38.62
C SER A 540 6.98 8.63 -38.30
N GLN A 541 7.09 7.66 -39.21
CA GLN A 541 8.13 6.64 -39.17
C GLN A 541 9.32 7.12 -40.01
N THR A 542 10.26 7.81 -39.37
CA THR A 542 11.46 8.36 -40.02
C THR A 542 12.71 8.09 -39.21
N GLU A 543 13.85 7.96 -39.89
CA GLU A 543 15.17 7.89 -39.24
C GLU A 543 15.63 9.25 -38.68
N ARG A 544 14.94 10.35 -39.05
CA ARG A 544 15.25 11.68 -38.54
C ARG A 544 14.76 11.83 -37.10
N LYS A 545 15.54 12.51 -36.27
CA LYS A 545 15.15 12.83 -34.90
C LYS A 545 13.91 13.73 -34.90
N LEU A 546 12.83 13.24 -34.31
CA LEU A 546 11.58 13.99 -34.12
C LEU A 546 11.67 14.88 -32.89
N PRO A 547 11.03 16.08 -32.91
CA PRO A 547 11.02 16.96 -31.75
C PRO A 547 10.01 16.47 -30.71
N VAL A 548 10.27 16.81 -29.45
CA VAL A 548 9.33 16.62 -28.34
C VAL A 548 8.93 17.97 -27.74
N CYS A 549 8.02 17.98 -26.77
CA CYS A 549 7.46 19.22 -26.21
C CYS A 549 8.54 20.23 -25.79
N SER A 550 9.63 19.74 -25.17
CA SER A 550 10.72 20.58 -24.68
C SER A 550 11.60 21.19 -25.78
N ASP A 551 11.54 20.68 -27.01
CA ASP A 551 12.35 21.18 -28.14
C ASP A 551 11.69 22.43 -28.77
N CYS A 552 10.37 22.54 -28.71
CA CYS A 552 9.64 23.72 -29.19
C CYS A 552 9.51 24.81 -28.13
N HIS A 553 9.34 24.42 -26.86
CA HIS A 553 9.29 25.35 -25.73
C HIS A 553 10.03 24.76 -24.50
N SER A 554 11.00 25.49 -23.96
CA SER A 554 11.85 25.02 -22.85
C SER A 554 11.03 24.68 -21.59
N ALA A 555 11.29 23.52 -20.98
CA ALA A 555 10.62 23.10 -19.74
C ALA A 555 10.96 24.01 -18.53
N HIS A 556 12.19 24.53 -18.46
CA HIS A 556 12.63 25.37 -17.34
C HIS A 556 12.40 26.86 -17.55
N SER A 557 12.17 27.33 -18.78
CA SER A 557 11.97 28.76 -19.09
C SER A 557 10.70 29.02 -19.89
N ILE A 558 9.69 28.15 -19.76
CA ILE A 558 8.41 28.27 -20.45
C ILE A 558 7.71 29.59 -20.07
N VAL A 559 7.33 30.38 -21.07
CA VAL A 559 6.64 31.67 -20.91
C VAL A 559 5.20 31.58 -21.42
N ARG A 560 4.35 32.56 -21.06
CA ARG A 560 2.97 32.61 -21.55
C ARG A 560 2.92 32.95 -23.03
N THR A 561 1.98 32.32 -23.74
CA THR A 561 1.77 32.47 -25.19
C THR A 561 1.45 33.90 -25.64
N ALA A 562 0.97 34.74 -24.74
CA ALA A 562 0.62 36.14 -25.01
C ALA A 562 1.81 37.12 -24.93
N GLU A 563 2.96 36.68 -24.41
CA GLU A 563 4.16 37.52 -24.26
C GLU A 563 4.93 37.59 -25.59
N GLU A 564 5.50 38.75 -25.93
CA GLU A 564 6.30 38.90 -27.16
C GLU A 564 7.51 37.96 -27.18
N GLN A 565 8.11 37.71 -26.01
CA GLN A 565 9.21 36.76 -25.84
C GLN A 565 8.84 35.33 -26.25
N PHE A 566 7.58 34.93 -26.08
CA PHE A 566 7.11 33.60 -26.51
C PHE A 566 7.17 33.47 -28.03
N VAL A 567 6.67 34.49 -28.75
CA VAL A 567 6.65 34.52 -30.20
C VAL A 567 8.06 34.37 -30.77
N GLU A 568 9.03 35.07 -30.19
CA GLU A 568 10.42 34.98 -30.61
C GLU A 568 11.00 33.58 -30.40
N SER A 569 10.77 33.00 -29.23
CA SER A 569 11.24 31.65 -28.90
C SER A 569 10.68 30.57 -29.84
N VAL A 570 9.39 30.66 -30.20
CA VAL A 570 8.73 29.62 -31.01
C VAL A 570 9.13 29.70 -32.47
N ILE A 571 9.27 30.91 -33.03
CA ILE A 571 9.77 31.07 -34.42
C ILE A 571 11.21 30.56 -34.52
N GLY A 572 12.04 30.85 -33.51
CA GLY A 572 13.40 30.29 -33.40
C GLY A 572 13.39 28.76 -33.35
N ALA A 573 12.58 28.17 -32.46
CA ALA A 573 12.53 26.73 -32.27
C ALA A 573 12.12 25.96 -33.55
N CYS A 574 11.16 26.49 -34.33
CA CYS A 574 10.85 25.92 -35.64
C CYS A 574 12.06 26.00 -36.59
N GLY A 575 12.75 27.14 -36.61
CA GLY A 575 13.90 27.40 -37.49
C GLY A 575 15.18 26.64 -37.15
N ASP A 576 15.33 26.14 -35.92
CA ASP A 576 16.46 25.29 -35.54
C ASP A 576 16.50 23.99 -36.34
N CYS A 577 15.32 23.45 -36.66
CA CYS A 577 15.13 22.26 -37.51
C CYS A 577 14.75 22.61 -38.96
N HIS A 578 13.89 23.62 -39.18
CA HIS A 578 13.38 24.06 -40.49
C HIS A 578 14.09 25.32 -40.99
N ARG A 579 15.42 25.26 -41.08
CA ARG A 579 16.25 26.45 -41.33
C ARG A 579 15.96 27.14 -42.65
N GLU A 580 15.87 26.38 -43.73
CA GLU A 580 15.61 26.90 -45.08
C GLU A 580 14.23 27.55 -45.19
N GLU A 581 13.20 26.91 -44.63
CA GLU A 581 11.84 27.45 -44.60
C GLU A 581 11.74 28.69 -43.71
N ALA A 582 12.46 28.72 -42.58
CA ALA A 582 12.48 29.87 -41.67
C ALA A 582 13.22 31.08 -42.28
N GLU A 583 14.27 30.86 -43.08
CA GLU A 583 14.95 31.92 -43.84
C GLU A 583 14.02 32.53 -44.90
N THR A 584 13.40 31.69 -45.72
CA THR A 584 12.47 32.17 -46.77
C THR A 584 11.22 32.83 -46.19
N TYR A 585 10.70 32.32 -45.07
CA TYR A 585 9.60 32.95 -44.34
C TYR A 585 9.97 34.37 -43.86
N ARG A 586 11.19 34.55 -43.33
CA ARG A 586 11.69 35.86 -42.87
C ARG A 586 11.77 36.90 -43.98
N ASP A 587 11.89 36.48 -45.25
CA ASP A 587 11.88 37.39 -46.40
C ASP A 587 10.47 37.87 -46.79
N THR A 588 9.43 37.15 -46.38
CA THR A 588 8.03 37.51 -46.62
C THR A 588 7.56 38.69 -45.77
N TYR A 589 6.44 39.29 -46.15
CA TYR A 589 5.81 40.34 -45.34
C TYR A 589 5.40 39.81 -43.94
N HIS A 590 4.91 38.57 -43.85
CA HIS A 590 4.57 37.95 -42.57
C HIS A 590 5.80 37.82 -41.67
N GLY A 591 6.92 37.29 -42.18
CA GLY A 591 8.15 37.15 -41.40
C GLY A 591 8.75 38.48 -40.95
N LYS A 592 8.79 39.49 -41.83
CA LYS A 592 9.31 40.83 -41.50
C LYS A 592 8.49 41.56 -40.45
N THR A 593 7.22 41.22 -40.30
CA THR A 593 6.30 41.85 -39.34
C THR A 593 5.90 40.93 -38.18
N ALA A 594 6.50 39.73 -38.10
CA ALA A 594 6.15 38.72 -37.09
C ALA A 594 6.41 39.18 -35.65
N TYR A 595 7.35 40.11 -35.45
CA TYR A 595 7.82 40.60 -34.16
C TYR A 595 7.31 42.01 -33.81
N GLY A 596 6.38 42.58 -34.59
CA GLY A 596 5.79 43.90 -34.32
C GLY A 596 4.40 43.81 -33.65
N PRO A 597 3.79 44.95 -33.28
CA PRO A 597 2.44 45.04 -32.68
C PRO A 597 1.29 44.67 -33.65
N GLY A 598 1.54 43.78 -34.62
CA GLY A 598 0.60 43.33 -35.64
C GLY A 598 0.27 41.84 -35.52
N LYS A 599 -0.92 41.47 -36.00
CA LYS A 599 -1.38 40.07 -36.12
C LYS A 599 -0.82 39.41 -37.39
N ALA A 600 0.48 39.53 -37.63
CA ALA A 600 1.12 38.84 -38.75
C ALA A 600 1.14 37.33 -38.48
N ALA A 601 0.83 36.53 -39.51
CA ALA A 601 0.77 35.08 -39.39
C ALA A 601 2.15 34.48 -39.11
N LYS A 602 2.24 33.62 -38.10
CA LYS A 602 3.44 32.89 -37.69
C LYS A 602 3.38 31.45 -38.20
N CYS A 603 4.45 30.69 -38.00
CA CYS A 603 4.55 29.29 -38.43
C CYS A 603 3.33 28.47 -37.99
N TYR A 604 2.97 28.55 -36.71
CA TYR A 604 1.88 27.77 -36.13
C TYR A 604 0.47 28.26 -36.51
N ASP A 605 0.31 29.52 -36.92
CA ASP A 605 -0.98 30.05 -37.39
C ASP A 605 -1.37 29.40 -38.72
N CYS A 606 -0.37 29.12 -39.57
CA CYS A 606 -0.55 28.42 -40.84
C CYS A 606 -0.55 26.89 -40.68
N HIS A 607 0.42 26.34 -39.93
CA HIS A 607 0.66 24.88 -39.89
C HIS A 607 -0.13 24.13 -38.81
N GLY A 608 -0.54 24.80 -37.74
CA GLY A 608 -0.95 24.13 -36.49
C GLY A 608 0.05 24.38 -35.37
N ALA A 609 -0.41 24.30 -34.13
CA ALA A 609 0.45 24.51 -32.95
C ALA A 609 0.99 23.17 -32.43
N HIS A 610 0.07 22.24 -32.13
CA HIS A 610 0.38 20.88 -31.72
C HIS A 610 -0.20 19.85 -32.71
N ASP A 611 -1.00 20.29 -33.68
CA ASP A 611 -1.73 19.51 -34.68
C ASP A 611 -1.11 19.67 -36.08
N ILE A 612 0.23 19.67 -36.17
CA ILE A 612 0.91 19.93 -37.44
C ILE A 612 0.79 18.72 -38.35
N LEU A 613 0.12 18.88 -39.49
CA LEU A 613 -0.15 17.84 -40.48
C LEU A 613 0.41 18.20 -41.86
N PRO A 614 0.85 17.22 -42.66
CA PRO A 614 1.36 17.49 -43.99
C PRO A 614 0.28 18.10 -44.89
N PRO A 615 0.59 19.02 -45.82
CA PRO A 615 -0.42 19.65 -46.69
C PRO A 615 -1.22 18.68 -47.58
N SER A 616 -0.73 17.45 -47.77
CA SER A 616 -1.46 16.39 -48.47
C SER A 616 -2.59 15.78 -47.64
N ASP A 617 -2.55 15.91 -46.32
CA ASP A 617 -3.60 15.43 -45.43
C ASP A 617 -4.84 16.33 -45.55
N PRO A 618 -6.05 15.77 -45.79
CA PRO A 618 -7.28 16.55 -45.87
C PRO A 618 -7.56 17.40 -44.62
N HIS A 619 -7.16 16.94 -43.43
CA HIS A 619 -7.36 17.64 -42.16
C HIS A 619 -6.32 18.75 -41.90
N SER A 620 -5.22 18.79 -42.67
CA SER A 620 -4.24 19.85 -42.55
C SER A 620 -4.86 21.22 -42.83
N ARG A 621 -4.47 22.24 -42.05
CA ARG A 621 -4.87 23.64 -42.28
C ARG A 621 -4.41 24.16 -43.64
N LEU A 622 -3.41 23.53 -44.23
CA LEU A 622 -2.84 23.87 -45.52
C LEU A 622 -3.29 22.93 -46.65
N SER A 623 -4.24 22.03 -46.37
CA SER A 623 -4.85 21.18 -47.39
C SER A 623 -5.58 22.03 -48.42
N ARG A 624 -5.76 21.51 -49.64
CA ARG A 624 -6.54 22.20 -50.69
C ARG A 624 -7.95 22.60 -50.24
N GLN A 625 -8.52 21.85 -49.30
CA GLN A 625 -9.87 22.07 -48.80
C GLN A 625 -9.90 23.17 -47.72
N ASN A 626 -8.85 23.28 -46.90
CA ASN A 626 -8.82 24.15 -45.73
C ASN A 626 -8.05 25.46 -45.93
N ILE A 627 -7.15 25.54 -46.92
CA ILE A 627 -6.23 26.68 -47.10
C ILE A 627 -6.95 28.03 -47.20
N VAL A 628 -8.12 28.07 -47.87
CA VAL A 628 -8.92 29.30 -47.97
C VAL A 628 -9.44 29.74 -46.60
N ALA A 629 -9.94 28.80 -45.79
CA ALA A 629 -10.42 29.08 -44.44
C ALA A 629 -9.30 29.56 -43.53
N THR A 630 -8.10 28.99 -43.64
CA THR A 630 -6.90 29.41 -42.90
C THR A 630 -6.53 30.85 -43.22
N CYS A 631 -6.43 31.22 -44.51
CA CYS A 631 -6.12 32.61 -44.90
C CYS A 631 -7.25 33.59 -44.53
N ALA A 632 -8.51 33.14 -44.57
CA ALA A 632 -9.68 33.96 -44.28
C ALA A 632 -9.77 34.42 -42.81
N GLN A 633 -9.00 33.81 -41.90
CA GLN A 633 -8.90 34.26 -40.50
C GLN A 633 -8.42 35.72 -40.41
N CYS A 634 -7.57 36.15 -41.35
CA CYS A 634 -7.08 37.53 -41.42
C CYS A 634 -7.52 38.25 -42.70
N HIS A 635 -7.59 37.55 -43.84
CA HIS A 635 -7.93 38.15 -45.14
C HIS A 635 -9.42 37.98 -45.46
N ARG A 636 -10.25 38.96 -45.07
CA ARG A 636 -11.68 39.01 -45.39
C ARG A 636 -11.89 39.06 -46.91
N GLY A 637 -12.21 37.92 -47.53
CA GLY A 637 -12.32 37.77 -48.99
C GLY A 637 -11.30 36.81 -49.62
N ALA A 638 -10.54 36.06 -48.81
CA ALA A 638 -9.66 35.02 -49.32
C ALA A 638 -10.42 34.04 -50.22
N HIS A 639 -9.86 33.76 -51.40
CA HIS A 639 -10.37 32.78 -52.36
C HIS A 639 -9.22 31.88 -52.83
N LEU A 640 -9.53 30.75 -53.47
CA LEU A 640 -8.52 29.74 -53.80
C LEU A 640 -7.32 30.27 -54.60
N ARG A 641 -7.53 31.17 -55.59
CA ARG A 641 -6.41 31.76 -56.36
C ARG A 641 -5.46 32.62 -55.52
N PHE A 642 -5.96 33.23 -54.44
CA PHE A 642 -5.17 34.05 -53.52
C PHE A 642 -4.47 33.13 -52.52
N ALA A 643 -5.24 32.27 -51.85
CA ALA A 643 -4.74 31.37 -50.82
C ALA A 643 -3.74 30.33 -51.37
N ALA A 644 -4.05 29.68 -52.49
CA ALA A 644 -3.16 28.69 -53.12
C ALA A 644 -2.10 29.31 -54.04
N GLY A 645 -2.27 30.58 -54.43
CA GLY A 645 -1.30 31.30 -55.25
C GLY A 645 -0.19 31.98 -54.45
N TYR A 646 -0.42 32.21 -53.15
CA TYR A 646 0.58 32.79 -52.26
C TYR A 646 1.55 31.71 -51.76
N LEU A 647 2.81 31.81 -52.18
CA LEU A 647 3.86 30.85 -51.83
C LEU A 647 4.74 31.41 -50.70
N THR A 648 4.44 31.03 -49.45
CA THR A 648 5.09 31.56 -48.23
C THR A 648 6.56 31.17 -48.04
N HIS A 649 7.01 30.09 -48.65
CA HIS A 649 8.41 29.61 -48.57
C HIS A 649 9.09 29.55 -49.95
N ALA A 650 8.55 30.26 -50.95
CA ALA A 650 9.17 30.28 -52.27
C ALA A 650 10.47 31.09 -52.26
N THR A 651 11.48 30.56 -52.94
CA THR A 651 12.78 31.20 -53.08
C THR A 651 13.22 31.26 -54.54
N HIS A 652 13.96 32.31 -54.88
CA HIS A 652 14.62 32.46 -56.18
C HIS A 652 15.95 31.70 -56.26
N HIS A 653 16.35 30.99 -55.20
CA HIS A 653 17.58 30.19 -55.17
C HIS A 653 17.40 28.75 -55.68
N ASP A 654 16.16 28.26 -55.80
CA ASP A 654 15.87 26.91 -56.30
C ASP A 654 15.25 26.95 -57.71
N PRO A 655 16.06 26.80 -58.78
CA PRO A 655 15.57 26.80 -60.15
C PRO A 655 14.74 25.56 -60.50
N LYS A 656 14.84 24.47 -59.72
CA LYS A 656 14.09 23.24 -59.98
C LYS A 656 12.66 23.35 -59.46
N LYS A 657 12.48 23.91 -58.25
CA LYS A 657 11.17 24.05 -57.61
C LYS A 657 10.45 25.34 -58.04
N TYR A 658 11.18 26.42 -58.29
CA TYR A 658 10.62 27.72 -58.66
C TYR A 658 11.33 28.35 -59.88
N PRO A 659 11.29 27.70 -61.06
CA PRO A 659 12.03 28.16 -62.25
C PRO A 659 11.66 29.58 -62.68
N ALA A 660 10.36 29.91 -62.66
CA ALA A 660 9.90 31.24 -63.05
C ALA A 660 10.42 32.36 -62.12
N LEU A 661 10.45 32.12 -60.80
CA LEU A 661 11.01 33.07 -59.82
C LEU A 661 12.52 33.22 -59.98
N PHE A 662 13.25 32.11 -60.15
CA PHE A 662 14.70 32.13 -60.36
C PHE A 662 15.08 33.00 -61.56
N PHE A 663 14.51 32.71 -62.74
CA PHE A 663 14.87 33.44 -63.96
C PHE A 663 14.40 34.90 -63.91
N THR A 664 13.22 35.17 -63.33
CA THR A 664 12.73 36.55 -63.20
C THR A 664 13.62 37.38 -62.28
N PHE A 665 14.03 36.82 -61.13
CA PHE A 665 14.93 37.52 -60.20
C PHE A 665 16.26 37.86 -60.86
N TRP A 666 16.90 36.89 -61.53
CA TRP A 666 18.18 37.12 -62.20
C TRP A 666 18.06 38.07 -63.40
N ALA A 667 16.97 37.99 -64.17
CA ALA A 667 16.71 38.93 -65.26
C ALA A 667 16.54 40.36 -64.75
N MET A 668 15.73 40.57 -63.70
CA MET A 668 15.53 41.89 -63.11
C MET A 668 16.79 42.42 -62.42
N THR A 669 17.55 41.55 -61.76
CA THR A 669 18.83 41.92 -61.14
C THR A 669 19.86 42.32 -62.19
N ALA A 670 19.96 41.57 -63.28
CA ALA A 670 20.84 41.90 -64.41
C ALA A 670 20.42 43.22 -65.06
N LEU A 671 19.12 43.45 -65.24
CA LEU A 671 18.60 44.71 -65.76
C LEU A 671 18.95 45.89 -64.83
N LEU A 672 18.76 45.73 -63.52
CA LEU A 672 19.05 46.75 -62.52
C LEU A 672 20.54 47.09 -62.49
N VAL A 673 21.39 46.07 -62.31
CA VAL A 673 22.85 46.22 -62.27
C VAL A 673 23.36 46.79 -63.59
N GLY A 674 22.84 46.32 -64.73
CA GLY A 674 23.19 46.83 -66.05
C GLY A 674 22.83 48.31 -66.22
N THR A 675 21.64 48.71 -65.75
CA THR A 675 21.18 50.10 -65.77
C THR A 675 22.10 50.99 -64.91
N PHE A 676 22.36 50.61 -63.66
CA PHE A 676 23.25 51.38 -62.79
C PHE A 676 24.69 51.41 -63.28
N ALA A 677 25.21 50.31 -63.83
CA ALA A 677 26.55 50.28 -64.40
C ALA A 677 26.65 51.20 -65.63
N PHE A 678 25.68 51.13 -66.54
CA PHE A 678 25.67 51.97 -67.75
C PHE A 678 25.55 53.46 -67.40
N PHE A 679 24.52 53.85 -66.64
CA PHE A 679 24.31 55.25 -66.29
C PHE A 679 25.35 55.77 -65.29
N GLY A 680 25.84 54.92 -64.39
CA GLY A 680 26.94 55.22 -63.48
C GLY A 680 28.25 55.49 -64.23
N LEU A 681 28.65 54.59 -65.13
CA LEU A 681 29.83 54.78 -65.99
C LEU A 681 29.66 55.97 -66.92
N HIS A 682 28.48 56.18 -67.50
CA HIS A 682 28.18 57.36 -68.30
C HIS A 682 28.38 58.65 -67.50
N THR A 683 27.86 58.70 -66.27
CA THR A 683 28.01 59.86 -65.38
C THR A 683 29.48 60.07 -64.98
N LEU A 684 30.20 59.00 -64.64
CA LEU A 684 31.63 59.04 -64.32
C LEU A 684 32.47 59.48 -65.52
N ALA A 685 32.12 59.08 -66.74
CA ALA A 685 32.78 59.52 -67.97
C ALA A 685 32.48 60.98 -68.31
N TRP A 686 31.32 61.50 -67.91
CA TRP A 686 30.93 62.91 -68.10
C TRP A 686 31.52 63.85 -67.04
N LEU A 687 31.85 63.34 -65.85
CA LEU A 687 32.43 64.10 -64.74
C LEU A 687 33.68 64.91 -65.12
N PRO A 688 34.68 64.38 -65.87
CA PRO A 688 35.82 65.14 -66.36
C PRO A 688 35.43 66.32 -67.28
N VAL A 689 34.41 66.14 -68.12
CA VAL A 689 33.89 67.19 -69.01
C VAL A 689 33.23 68.29 -68.19
N SER A 690 32.36 67.91 -67.24
CA SER A 690 31.73 68.85 -66.30
C SER A 690 32.75 69.59 -65.44
N PHE A 691 33.80 68.92 -64.96
CA PHE A 691 34.89 69.59 -64.21
C PHE A 691 35.71 70.53 -65.09
N ARG A 692 35.98 70.18 -66.36
CA ARG A 692 36.61 71.08 -67.32
C ARG A 692 35.75 72.31 -67.56
N GLU A 693 34.45 72.14 -67.76
CA GLU A 693 33.51 73.24 -67.95
C GLU A 693 33.38 74.12 -66.71
N LEU A 694 33.35 73.55 -65.49
CA LEU A 694 33.34 74.31 -64.24
C LEU A 694 34.62 75.12 -64.06
N ARG A 695 35.79 74.53 -64.37
CA ARG A 695 37.06 75.28 -64.36
C ARG A 695 37.07 76.37 -65.43
N HIS A 696 36.52 76.11 -66.60
CA HIS A 696 36.40 77.10 -67.67
C HIS A 696 35.45 78.23 -67.27
N ARG A 697 34.28 77.94 -66.70
CA ARG A 697 33.36 78.94 -66.15
C ARG A 697 33.99 79.75 -65.03
N LYS A 698 34.69 79.11 -64.10
CA LYS A 698 35.40 79.81 -63.01
C LYS A 698 36.46 80.77 -63.57
N ARG A 699 37.27 80.31 -64.53
CA ARG A 699 38.24 81.18 -65.24
C ARG A 699 37.55 82.31 -65.98
N LEU A 700 36.45 82.05 -66.68
CA LEU A 700 35.69 83.08 -67.39
C LEU A 700 35.17 84.15 -66.42
N VAL A 701 34.49 83.75 -65.33
CA VAL A 701 33.99 84.67 -64.30
C VAL A 701 35.13 85.47 -63.66
N GLU A 702 36.28 84.86 -63.40
CA GLU A 702 37.48 85.56 -62.90
C GLU A 702 38.05 86.56 -63.92
N THR A 703 37.89 86.33 -65.23
CA THR A 703 38.40 87.21 -66.30
C THR A 703 37.45 88.30 -66.79
N THR A 704 36.12 88.15 -66.70
CA THR A 704 35.15 89.08 -67.33
C THR A 704 34.29 89.91 -66.38
N GLY A 705 34.28 89.65 -65.07
CA GLY A 705 33.51 90.44 -64.11
C GLY A 705 31.99 90.43 -64.37
N ASP A 706 31.27 91.50 -63.99
CA ASP A 706 29.80 91.56 -63.89
C ASP A 706 29.05 91.75 -65.24
N GLN A 707 29.63 91.29 -66.37
CA GLN A 707 28.99 91.39 -67.69
C GLN A 707 28.09 90.19 -68.01
N ARG A 708 26.90 90.45 -68.58
CA ARG A 708 25.93 89.42 -68.98
C ARG A 708 26.43 88.65 -70.22
N MET A 709 26.72 87.36 -70.05
CA MET A 709 27.12 86.45 -71.14
C MET A 709 25.93 85.67 -71.72
N PHE A 710 25.90 85.48 -73.04
CA PHE A 710 24.88 84.70 -73.75
C PHE A 710 25.52 83.50 -74.47
N ARG A 711 24.96 82.30 -74.28
CA ARG A 711 25.44 81.08 -74.96
C ARG A 711 24.60 80.82 -76.21
N ARG A 712 25.19 80.91 -77.41
CA ARG A 712 24.52 80.52 -78.67
C ARG A 712 24.89 79.08 -79.04
N PHE A 713 23.88 78.29 -79.41
CA PHE A 713 24.05 76.89 -79.83
C PHE A 713 24.15 76.82 -81.37
N ASP A 714 25.21 76.20 -81.90
CA ASP A 714 25.39 75.94 -83.34
C ASP A 714 25.11 74.46 -83.64
N PRO A 715 24.07 74.13 -84.44
CA PRO A 715 23.69 72.75 -84.73
C PRO A 715 24.74 71.93 -85.49
N ARG A 716 25.73 72.56 -86.15
CA ARG A 716 26.65 71.85 -87.08
C ARG A 716 27.98 71.40 -86.46
N ARG A 717 28.33 71.88 -85.26
CA ARG A 717 29.66 71.62 -84.66
C ARG A 717 29.65 70.96 -83.28
N GLY A 718 28.48 70.70 -82.70
CA GLY A 718 28.34 69.95 -81.43
C GLY A 718 29.00 70.59 -80.19
N ASN A 719 29.71 71.71 -80.33
CA ASN A 719 30.38 72.43 -79.25
C ASN A 719 29.93 73.90 -79.20
N CYS A 720 29.72 74.38 -77.97
CA CYS A 720 29.32 75.75 -77.70
C CYS A 720 30.48 76.72 -77.91
N ILE A 721 30.26 77.79 -78.67
CA ILE A 721 31.18 78.93 -78.74
C ILE A 721 30.67 79.96 -77.72
N SER A 722 31.48 80.29 -76.72
CA SER A 722 31.21 81.43 -75.82
C SER A 722 31.71 82.71 -76.46
N SER A 723 30.84 83.70 -76.61
CA SER A 723 31.16 85.08 -76.98
C SER A 723 30.77 86.02 -75.85
#